data_AF-A0A7D9CXA4-F1
#
_entry.id   AF-A0A7D9CXA4-F1
#
_cell.length_a   1.000
_cell.length_b   1.000
_cell.length_c   1.000
_cell.angle_alpha   90.00
_cell.angle_beta   90.00
_cell.angle_gamma   90.00
#
_symmetry.space_group_name_H-M   'P 1'
#
loop_
_entity.id
_entity.type
_entity.pdbx_description
1 polymer ?
#
loop_
_entity_poly.entity_id
_entity_poly.type
_entity_poly.pdbx_seq_one_letter_code
_entity_poly.pdbx_strand_id
1 'polypeptide(L)'
;MAKKRSFEVEKESSETSEESKENFKVSGLIDAEDSDSDNEDIVSHEEGMENSIHTADSDEDDDSEEELNRLLAEEEEKEEQSSEEDNSSAEDTDTITDKLSGMKLRTLSSGSLNSMGERKGKWADGTLRLIKPEIDPVYDSDDSDREDINTVGNIPISVYDEYPHIGYDINGKRIMRPAKGSALEQLLENIDIPEGWTGLLDKNSGKTLNLTEEELNLIGKIEKNENTDDSESPYGPTIRWFTSEQEVMPLMATPEPKRRFVPSKNEAKRIMKIVKAIREGRIIPPEKRRQLQEENEKEELNYDLWDGTDDKLTEDHVMTLRAPKLPPPTNEESYNPPEEYLPTDEERNKWELADSEDRENNYLPTKYDALRKVPGYSESIRERFERCLDLYLAPRQRKNKLNIDPESLIPNLPSPKDLRPFPIRTSTIYKGHNGAIRTLSVDPSGNWLATGSDDGTVRIWEILTGREVFKTAIIEDPENNEDHISALAWNPAKDVRILAVACGTNIYLVIPSIFGYDIEDHSRLKIENGWGYGKNGSNTTNLKSIDNTNEDDGETEQAKSDAATWNKPTGSQKSREISCVISTRRSKGDSSKTCAITKISWHHRGDYFVSVSPEGGNKASVLIHQLSRHVSQSPFRKSRGIVMDAQFHPTKPELIVMSQRYIRIYDLQQQKLVKKLLPGAKWLSCMDVHPRGGDHIIAGSFDKRLLWHDLDLSNTPYKTLRYHKKAIRAVAFHKGSMSLFCSASDDGTIDVFHATLYDDMMTNPLLVPLKKLSGHKVVNSLGVLSVCWHPKEAWLFSAGADCTARLWTD
;
A
#
# COMPACT_ATOMS: atom_id res chain seq x y z
N MET A 1 -24.91 28.32 -45.19
CA MET A 1 -25.13 27.54 -46.43
C MET A 1 -23.86 27.54 -47.27
N ALA A 2 -23.61 26.44 -48.00
CA ALA A 2 -22.70 26.31 -49.16
C ALA A 2 -21.32 27.01 -49.14
N LYS A 3 -20.24 26.21 -49.04
CA LYS A 3 -19.39 25.88 -50.21
C LYS A 3 -18.38 24.76 -49.89
N LYS A 4 -18.33 23.74 -50.75
CA LYS A 4 -17.11 22.92 -50.95
C LYS A 4 -16.13 23.72 -51.83
N ARG A 5 -14.83 23.53 -51.61
CA ARG A 5 -13.91 23.20 -52.72
C ARG A 5 -12.67 22.46 -52.20
N SER A 6 -12.17 21.58 -53.05
CA SER A 6 -10.99 20.73 -52.87
C SER A 6 -9.72 21.43 -53.35
N PHE A 7 -8.55 20.94 -52.91
CA PHE A 7 -7.26 20.79 -53.62
C PHE A 7 -6.26 20.31 -52.54
N GLU A 8 -5.26 19.45 -52.74
CA GLU A 8 -5.08 18.28 -53.62
C GLU A 8 -3.95 17.40 -53.00
N VAL A 9 -3.53 16.30 -53.62
CA VAL A 9 -2.56 15.35 -53.04
C VAL A 9 -1.20 15.49 -53.70
N GLU A 10 -0.13 15.46 -52.90
CA GLU A 10 1.18 14.96 -53.34
C GLU A 10 1.77 14.03 -52.27
N LYS A 11 2.52 13.01 -52.73
CA LYS A 11 3.17 11.96 -51.94
C LYS A 11 4.58 11.75 -52.49
N GLU A 12 5.52 11.43 -51.61
CA GLU A 12 6.61 10.43 -51.76
C GLU A 12 7.30 10.35 -50.37
N SER A 13 7.34 9.19 -49.69
CA SER A 13 8.34 8.08 -49.76
C SER A 13 9.75 8.50 -49.27
N SER A 14 10.55 7.72 -48.54
CA SER A 14 10.59 6.27 -48.21
C SER A 14 11.49 6.05 -46.95
N GLU A 15 11.77 4.91 -46.30
CA GLU A 15 11.22 3.54 -46.03
C GLU A 15 12.16 2.90 -44.95
N THR A 16 11.97 1.78 -44.25
CA THR A 16 10.97 0.67 -44.19
C THR A 16 10.99 -0.01 -42.79
N SER A 17 10.01 -0.87 -42.49
CA SER A 17 10.06 -2.10 -41.64
C SER A 17 10.80 -2.15 -40.28
N GLU A 18 10.08 -2.57 -39.23
CA GLU A 18 10.16 -3.97 -38.72
C GLU A 18 8.90 -4.32 -37.90
N GLU A 19 8.64 -5.60 -37.63
CA GLU A 19 7.34 -6.12 -37.14
C GLU A 19 7.38 -6.73 -35.72
N SER A 20 6.19 -6.77 -35.10
CA SER A 20 5.56 -7.94 -34.44
C SER A 20 5.10 -7.79 -32.96
N LYS A 21 3.85 -8.27 -32.73
CA LYS A 21 3.23 -8.97 -31.57
C LYS A 21 3.77 -8.68 -30.14
N GLU A 22 2.94 -8.50 -29.12
CA GLU A 22 2.07 -9.54 -28.55
C GLU A 22 0.93 -8.99 -27.65
N ASN A 23 0.05 -9.90 -27.20
CA ASN A 23 -1.05 -9.63 -26.26
C ASN A 23 -0.56 -9.52 -24.80
N PHE A 24 -1.30 -8.80 -23.95
CA PHE A 24 -1.14 -8.89 -22.49
C PHE A 24 -2.46 -9.27 -21.81
N LYS A 25 -2.43 -10.33 -21.01
CA LYS A 25 -3.53 -10.74 -20.11
C LYS A 25 -3.57 -9.83 -18.88
N VAL A 26 -4.75 -9.70 -18.28
CA VAL A 26 -4.91 -9.29 -16.88
C VAL A 26 -5.56 -10.44 -16.13
N SER A 27 -4.92 -10.88 -15.05
CA SER A 27 -5.38 -11.96 -14.18
C SER A 27 -4.97 -11.67 -12.73
N GLY A 28 -5.95 -11.72 -11.83
CA GLY A 28 -5.82 -11.49 -10.39
C GLY A 28 -7.18 -11.84 -9.78
N LEU A 29 -7.47 -13.10 -9.47
CA LEU A 29 -6.89 -13.90 -8.38
C LEU A 29 -7.34 -13.34 -7.02
N ILE A 30 -8.30 -14.02 -6.42
CA ILE A 30 -8.71 -13.89 -5.02
C ILE A 30 -8.55 -15.29 -4.43
N ASP A 31 -7.50 -15.50 -3.66
CA ASP A 31 -7.28 -16.73 -2.91
C ASP A 31 -7.98 -16.62 -1.55
N ALA A 32 -8.71 -17.67 -1.15
CA ALA A 32 -9.26 -17.84 0.18
C ALA A 32 -9.42 -19.34 0.47
N GLU A 33 -8.38 -19.94 1.07
CA GLU A 33 -8.41 -21.30 1.62
C GLU A 33 -8.64 -21.29 3.14
N ASP A 34 -9.00 -22.45 3.68
CA ASP A 34 -9.57 -22.65 5.01
C ASP A 34 -8.61 -22.46 6.20
N SER A 35 -9.21 -22.33 7.39
CA SER A 35 -8.61 -22.85 8.63
C SER A 35 -9.68 -23.28 9.64
N ASP A 36 -9.92 -24.59 9.75
CA ASP A 36 -10.62 -25.20 10.90
C ASP A 36 -9.79 -25.09 12.19
N SER A 37 -10.46 -25.02 13.34
CA SER A 37 -10.17 -25.83 14.55
C SER A 37 -11.04 -25.41 15.76
N ASP A 38 -12.10 -26.19 16.00
CA ASP A 38 -12.44 -26.87 17.25
C ASP A 38 -12.86 -26.15 18.57
N ASN A 39 -13.75 -26.86 19.28
CA ASN A 39 -13.98 -26.96 20.73
C ASN A 39 -14.69 -25.81 21.51
N GLU A 40 -15.63 -26.09 22.45
CA GLU A 40 -16.39 -27.33 22.77
C GLU A 40 -17.60 -27.01 23.72
N ASP A 41 -18.27 -28.05 24.22
CA ASP A 41 -19.16 -28.12 25.42
C ASP A 41 -20.70 -27.90 25.39
N ILE A 42 -21.41 -29.03 25.22
CA ILE A 42 -22.38 -29.66 26.17
C ILE A 42 -23.82 -29.07 26.39
N VAL A 43 -24.78 -29.76 25.76
CA VAL A 43 -26.03 -30.39 26.26
C VAL A 43 -26.83 -29.79 27.45
N SER A 44 -28.14 -29.60 27.24
CA SER A 44 -29.20 -29.86 28.25
C SER A 44 -30.54 -30.27 27.58
N HIS A 45 -31.47 -30.88 28.35
CA HIS A 45 -32.59 -31.72 27.87
C HIS A 45 -33.92 -31.00 27.55
N GLU A 46 -34.86 -31.77 26.97
CA GLU A 46 -36.28 -31.44 26.80
C GLU A 46 -37.05 -31.24 28.12
N GLU A 47 -38.14 -30.45 28.07
CA GLU A 47 -39.56 -30.85 28.26
C GLU A 47 -40.42 -29.56 28.40
N GLY A 48 -41.75 -29.55 28.16
CA GLY A 48 -42.50 -28.30 28.41
C GLY A 48 -43.99 -28.13 28.08
N MET A 49 -44.57 -28.88 27.13
CA MET A 49 -46.02 -29.16 27.04
C MET A 49 -47.02 -28.04 26.64
N GLU A 50 -48.23 -28.50 26.23
CA GLU A 50 -49.52 -27.80 26.03
C GLU A 50 -49.75 -26.88 24.80
N ASN A 51 -50.97 -26.75 24.26
CA ASN A 51 -51.99 -27.76 23.87
C ASN A 51 -53.12 -27.12 23.03
N SER A 52 -53.91 -27.96 22.35
CA SER A 52 -55.29 -27.69 21.85
C SER A 52 -55.58 -26.41 21.01
N ILE A 53 -55.76 -26.61 19.70
CA ILE A 53 -56.76 -25.89 18.88
C ILE A 53 -57.60 -26.96 18.17
N HIS A 54 -58.93 -26.85 18.23
CA HIS A 54 -59.86 -27.75 17.53
C HIS A 54 -61.23 -27.11 17.34
N THR A 55 -61.97 -27.60 16.34
CA THR A 55 -63.35 -27.26 15.93
C THR A 55 -63.59 -25.86 15.32
N ALA A 56 -64.38 -25.72 14.25
CA ALA A 56 -64.87 -26.69 13.26
C ALA A 56 -65.48 -25.96 12.03
N ASP A 57 -65.53 -26.66 10.89
CA ASP A 57 -66.48 -26.51 9.76
C ASP A 57 -66.48 -25.18 8.92
N SER A 58 -66.68 -25.17 7.60
CA SER A 58 -66.72 -26.25 6.59
C SER A 58 -66.76 -25.69 5.13
N ASP A 59 -66.09 -26.40 4.21
CA ASP A 59 -66.40 -26.57 2.77
C ASP A 59 -66.26 -25.41 1.74
N GLU A 60 -66.26 -25.81 0.45
CA GLU A 60 -66.30 -25.04 -0.82
C GLU A 60 -64.99 -24.39 -1.36
N ASP A 61 -64.12 -25.22 -1.96
CA ASP A 61 -63.11 -24.85 -3.00
C ASP A 61 -62.92 -26.06 -3.96
N ASP A 62 -63.68 -26.14 -5.06
CA ASP A 62 -63.71 -27.29 -6.01
C ASP A 62 -63.81 -26.87 -7.50
N ASP A 63 -63.88 -25.56 -7.81
CA ASP A 63 -64.18 -25.03 -9.15
C ASP A 63 -62.94 -24.84 -10.07
N SER A 64 -61.71 -24.89 -9.54
CA SER A 64 -60.50 -24.47 -10.26
C SER A 64 -59.89 -25.52 -11.20
N GLU A 65 -60.16 -26.80 -10.99
CA GLU A 65 -59.67 -27.88 -11.86
C GLU A 65 -60.65 -28.23 -13.01
N GLU A 66 -61.94 -27.89 -12.89
CA GLU A 66 -62.93 -28.09 -13.98
C GLU A 66 -62.71 -27.13 -15.17
N GLU A 67 -62.36 -25.86 -14.94
CA GLU A 67 -62.16 -24.90 -16.05
C GLU A 67 -60.92 -25.24 -16.89
N LEU A 68 -59.84 -25.75 -16.26
CA LEU A 68 -58.61 -26.11 -16.97
C LEU A 68 -58.84 -27.30 -17.92
N ASN A 69 -59.51 -28.35 -17.42
CA ASN A 69 -59.85 -29.54 -18.21
C ASN A 69 -60.86 -29.23 -19.34
N ARG A 70 -61.73 -28.22 -19.19
CA ARG A 70 -62.63 -27.77 -20.26
C ARG A 70 -61.91 -27.13 -21.45
N LEU A 71 -60.82 -26.39 -21.20
CA LEU A 71 -60.10 -25.68 -22.26
C LEU A 71 -59.25 -26.64 -23.10
N LEU A 72 -58.58 -27.61 -22.46
CA LEU A 72 -57.83 -28.66 -23.16
C LEU A 72 -58.75 -29.49 -24.09
N ALA A 73 -59.95 -29.84 -23.63
CA ALA A 73 -60.93 -30.58 -24.43
C ALA A 73 -61.47 -29.80 -25.65
N GLU A 74 -61.50 -28.46 -25.62
CA GLU A 74 -61.94 -27.66 -26.78
C GLU A 74 -60.85 -27.49 -27.86
N GLU A 75 -59.58 -27.82 -27.59
CA GLU A 75 -58.53 -27.85 -28.61
C GLU A 75 -58.44 -29.24 -29.28
N GLU A 76 -58.51 -30.34 -28.53
CA GLU A 76 -58.49 -31.71 -29.10
C GLU A 76 -59.66 -31.98 -30.09
N GLU A 77 -60.87 -31.47 -29.83
CA GLU A 77 -62.03 -31.67 -30.74
C GLU A 77 -61.94 -30.94 -32.11
N LYS A 78 -60.86 -30.21 -32.43
CA LYS A 78 -60.72 -29.51 -33.72
C LYS A 78 -59.79 -30.16 -34.75
N GLU A 79 -58.96 -31.13 -34.38
CA GLU A 79 -57.97 -31.71 -35.31
C GLU A 79 -58.45 -33.01 -36.00
N GLU A 80 -59.49 -33.69 -35.50
CA GLU A 80 -60.00 -34.95 -36.07
C GLU A 80 -61.15 -34.81 -37.11
N GLN A 81 -61.12 -33.84 -38.04
CA GLN A 81 -62.01 -33.86 -39.23
C GLN A 81 -61.38 -33.39 -40.56
N SER A 82 -60.27 -34.00 -40.99
CA SER A 82 -60.18 -34.61 -42.34
C SER A 82 -58.86 -35.37 -42.56
N SER A 83 -58.95 -36.69 -42.69
CA SER A 83 -57.85 -37.56 -43.14
C SER A 83 -57.70 -37.59 -44.67
N GLU A 84 -56.70 -38.34 -45.15
CA GLU A 84 -56.52 -38.80 -46.54
C GLU A 84 -55.91 -37.79 -47.56
N GLU A 85 -54.62 -37.54 -47.35
CA GLU A 85 -53.51 -37.85 -48.29
C GLU A 85 -53.67 -37.61 -49.82
N ASP A 86 -52.71 -36.84 -50.34
CA ASP A 86 -51.96 -37.04 -51.59
C ASP A 86 -52.62 -37.73 -52.81
N ASN A 87 -52.64 -37.00 -53.93
CA ASN A 87 -51.57 -37.19 -54.93
C ASN A 87 -51.58 -36.08 -56.00
N SER A 88 -50.46 -35.34 -56.13
CA SER A 88 -50.24 -34.41 -57.25
C SER A 88 -49.13 -34.89 -58.19
N SER A 89 -49.50 -35.18 -59.44
CA SER A 89 -48.55 -35.43 -60.52
C SER A 89 -49.19 -35.14 -61.89
N ALA A 90 -48.76 -34.03 -62.50
CA ALA A 90 -48.54 -33.86 -63.94
C ALA A 90 -49.71 -33.64 -64.91
N GLU A 91 -49.48 -32.74 -65.88
CA GLU A 91 -50.13 -32.79 -67.21
C GLU A 91 -50.57 -31.42 -67.76
N ASP A 92 -49.57 -30.60 -68.10
CA ASP A 92 -49.57 -29.65 -69.23
C ASP A 92 -50.47 -28.42 -69.23
N THR A 93 -49.82 -27.31 -68.89
CA THR A 93 -49.59 -26.19 -69.80
C THR A 93 -50.64 -25.94 -70.88
N ASP A 94 -51.45 -24.91 -70.65
CA ASP A 94 -51.57 -23.86 -71.66
C ASP A 94 -51.59 -22.48 -70.98
N THR A 95 -51.27 -21.42 -71.71
CA THR A 95 -50.99 -20.11 -71.13
C THR A 95 -52.24 -19.42 -70.57
N ILE A 96 -52.41 -19.42 -69.25
CA ILE A 96 -53.41 -18.60 -68.57
C ILE A 96 -53.01 -17.13 -68.69
N THR A 97 -53.50 -16.49 -69.75
CA THR A 97 -53.65 -15.04 -69.80
C THR A 97 -54.79 -14.66 -68.85
N ASP A 98 -54.48 -13.96 -67.77
CA ASP A 98 -55.53 -13.35 -66.95
C ASP A 98 -56.33 -12.36 -67.82
N LYS A 99 -57.65 -12.56 -67.85
CA LYS A 99 -58.60 -11.80 -68.66
C LYS A 99 -58.96 -10.44 -68.05
N LEU A 100 -58.49 -10.13 -66.83
CA LEU A 100 -58.70 -8.82 -66.20
C LEU A 100 -57.53 -7.85 -66.40
N SER A 101 -56.28 -8.31 -66.27
CA SER A 101 -55.07 -7.46 -66.35
C SER A 101 -54.42 -7.38 -67.73
N GLY A 102 -54.57 -8.39 -68.59
CA GLY A 102 -53.96 -8.44 -69.92
C GLY A 102 -52.41 -8.51 -69.93
N MET A 103 -51.78 -8.64 -68.76
CA MET A 103 -50.32 -8.73 -68.65
C MET A 103 -49.84 -10.15 -69.03
N LYS A 104 -48.95 -10.25 -70.02
CA LYS A 104 -48.19 -11.47 -70.25
C LYS A 104 -47.10 -11.61 -69.17
N LEU A 105 -47.40 -12.38 -68.13
CA LEU A 105 -46.41 -12.80 -67.14
C LEU A 105 -45.25 -13.52 -67.86
N ARG A 106 -44.05 -12.96 -67.71
CA ARG A 106 -42.80 -13.63 -68.07
C ARG A 106 -42.24 -14.25 -66.80
N THR A 107 -42.30 -15.57 -66.69
CA THR A 107 -41.51 -16.29 -65.68
C THR A 107 -40.03 -16.09 -65.99
N LEU A 108 -39.32 -15.39 -65.10
CA LEU A 108 -37.87 -15.38 -65.10
C LEU A 108 -37.38 -16.74 -64.58
N SER A 109 -36.36 -17.28 -65.23
CA SER A 109 -35.98 -18.69 -65.12
C SER A 109 -35.32 -19.03 -63.77
N SER A 110 -35.82 -20.08 -63.13
CA SER A 110 -35.07 -20.93 -62.19
C SER A 110 -33.97 -21.72 -62.93
N GLY A 111 -33.02 -20.98 -63.51
CA GLY A 111 -32.01 -21.51 -64.41
C GLY A 111 -30.83 -22.17 -63.70
N SER A 112 -31.06 -23.31 -63.03
CA SER A 112 -30.07 -24.40 -62.82
C SER A 112 -30.65 -25.61 -62.03
N LEU A 113 -31.66 -26.30 -62.56
CA LEU A 113 -31.85 -27.74 -62.25
C LEU A 113 -32.55 -28.56 -63.37
N ASN A 114 -32.64 -28.01 -64.58
CA ASN A 114 -33.06 -28.76 -65.78
C ASN A 114 -31.91 -29.68 -66.29
N SER A 115 -31.54 -30.69 -65.51
CA SER A 115 -30.48 -31.64 -65.89
C SER A 115 -30.67 -33.07 -65.38
N MET A 116 -31.90 -33.51 -65.14
CA MET A 116 -32.25 -34.95 -65.12
C MET A 116 -33.61 -35.12 -65.81
N GLY A 117 -33.69 -35.99 -66.82
CA GLY A 117 -34.74 -35.90 -67.83
C GLY A 117 -36.10 -36.41 -67.35
N GLU A 118 -37.08 -35.50 -67.17
CA GLU A 118 -38.48 -35.81 -66.91
C GLU A 118 -39.07 -36.69 -68.03
N ARG A 119 -39.09 -38.01 -67.80
CA ARG A 119 -39.75 -38.96 -68.70
C ARG A 119 -41.24 -38.99 -68.41
N LYS A 120 -41.95 -38.02 -68.99
CA LYS A 120 -43.42 -37.99 -69.09
C LYS A 120 -43.96 -39.36 -69.48
N GLY A 121 -44.58 -40.03 -68.53
CA GLY A 121 -45.24 -41.31 -68.74
C GLY A 121 -46.72 -41.11 -69.06
N LYS A 122 -47.42 -42.23 -69.24
CA LYS A 122 -48.88 -42.27 -69.15
C LYS A 122 -49.30 -43.29 -68.11
N TRP A 123 -50.41 -43.02 -67.45
CA TRP A 123 -51.19 -44.03 -66.76
C TRP A 123 -51.85 -44.95 -67.80
N ALA A 124 -52.40 -46.09 -67.36
CA ALA A 124 -53.02 -47.07 -68.25
C ALA A 124 -54.16 -46.46 -69.10
N ASP A 125 -54.90 -45.52 -68.53
CA ASP A 125 -56.05 -44.84 -69.15
C ASP A 125 -55.66 -43.66 -70.07
N GLY A 126 -54.36 -43.42 -70.28
CA GLY A 126 -53.83 -42.46 -71.24
C GLY A 126 -53.71 -41.01 -70.73
N THR A 127 -54.18 -40.72 -69.52
CA THR A 127 -53.75 -39.55 -68.73
C THR A 127 -52.24 -39.61 -68.50
N LEU A 128 -51.63 -38.44 -68.35
CA LEU A 128 -50.18 -38.29 -68.31
C LEU A 128 -49.64 -38.35 -66.86
N ARG A 129 -48.33 -38.59 -66.67
CA ARG A 129 -47.72 -38.73 -65.33
C ARG A 129 -46.25 -38.27 -65.27
N LEU A 130 -45.89 -37.58 -64.19
CA LEU A 130 -44.50 -37.33 -63.84
C LEU A 130 -43.95 -38.60 -63.20
N ILE A 131 -43.03 -39.25 -63.88
CA ILE A 131 -42.21 -40.29 -63.27
C ILE A 131 -41.15 -39.55 -62.43
N LYS A 132 -41.42 -39.42 -61.12
CA LYS A 132 -40.40 -39.03 -60.13
C LYS A 132 -39.21 -40.02 -60.22
N PRO A 133 -37.98 -39.61 -59.90
CA PRO A 133 -36.89 -40.59 -59.69
C PRO A 133 -37.29 -41.58 -58.58
N GLU A 134 -36.70 -42.78 -58.62
CA GLU A 134 -36.80 -43.71 -57.51
C GLU A 134 -36.11 -43.10 -56.28
N ILE A 135 -36.65 -43.33 -55.08
CA ILE A 135 -36.08 -42.84 -53.82
C ILE A 135 -35.03 -43.85 -53.39
N ASP A 136 -33.77 -43.45 -53.36
CA ASP A 136 -32.69 -44.24 -52.76
C ASP A 136 -32.82 -44.16 -51.23
N PRO A 137 -33.06 -45.27 -50.51
CA PRO A 137 -33.11 -45.27 -49.05
C PRO A 137 -31.69 -45.21 -48.49
N VAL A 138 -31.32 -44.06 -47.94
CA VAL A 138 -30.01 -43.77 -47.32
C VAL A 138 -30.24 -43.48 -45.84
N TYR A 139 -29.37 -43.99 -44.97
CA TYR A 139 -29.30 -43.54 -43.58
C TYR A 139 -28.61 -42.17 -43.57
N ASP A 140 -29.38 -41.11 -43.30
CA ASP A 140 -28.87 -39.74 -43.21
C ASP A 140 -28.14 -39.49 -41.87
N SER A 141 -27.61 -38.29 -41.67
CA SER A 141 -26.78 -37.95 -40.51
C SER A 141 -27.49 -37.97 -39.15
N ASP A 142 -28.83 -37.94 -39.15
CA ASP A 142 -29.68 -38.00 -37.97
C ASP A 142 -30.93 -38.85 -38.29
N ASP A 143 -30.74 -40.17 -38.32
CA ASP A 143 -31.81 -41.15 -38.19
C ASP A 143 -31.87 -41.64 -36.73
N SER A 144 -33.02 -42.17 -36.32
CA SER A 144 -33.25 -42.64 -34.94
C SER A 144 -32.51 -43.96 -34.59
N ASP A 145 -31.77 -44.52 -35.54
CA ASP A 145 -30.87 -45.65 -35.36
C ASP A 145 -29.47 -45.30 -35.92
N ARG A 146 -28.42 -46.01 -35.47
CA ARG A 146 -27.02 -45.80 -35.91
C ARG A 146 -26.44 -47.12 -36.41
N GLU A 147 -25.40 -47.07 -37.26
CA GLU A 147 -24.69 -48.28 -37.72
C GLU A 147 -23.90 -48.97 -36.58
N ASP A 148 -24.61 -49.66 -35.69
CA ASP A 148 -24.03 -50.54 -34.67
C ASP A 148 -23.42 -51.77 -35.34
N ILE A 149 -22.10 -51.94 -35.23
CA ILE A 149 -21.37 -53.07 -35.83
C ILE A 149 -21.84 -54.39 -35.19
N ASN A 150 -22.21 -54.36 -33.91
CA ASN A 150 -22.59 -55.52 -33.11
C ASN A 150 -24.10 -55.74 -33.01
N THR A 151 -24.63 -56.80 -33.63
CA THR A 151 -26.08 -57.04 -33.71
C THR A 151 -26.70 -57.70 -32.46
N VAL A 152 -26.13 -57.49 -31.27
CA VAL A 152 -26.61 -58.14 -30.01
C VAL A 152 -27.86 -57.50 -29.42
N GLY A 153 -28.20 -56.26 -29.79
CA GLY A 153 -29.37 -55.56 -29.25
C GLY A 153 -29.31 -55.39 -27.73
N ASN A 154 -30.47 -55.41 -27.06
CA ASN A 154 -30.59 -55.15 -25.62
C ASN A 154 -30.49 -56.45 -24.79
N ILE A 155 -29.32 -57.10 -24.82
CA ILE A 155 -28.98 -58.29 -24.01
C ILE A 155 -27.91 -57.88 -22.97
N PRO A 156 -27.99 -58.31 -21.70
CA PRO A 156 -26.94 -58.02 -20.71
C PRO A 156 -25.57 -58.56 -21.17
N ILE A 157 -24.58 -57.66 -21.25
CA ILE A 157 -23.26 -57.95 -21.84
C ILE A 157 -22.45 -58.99 -21.06
N SER A 158 -22.81 -59.27 -19.80
CA SER A 158 -22.20 -60.28 -18.93
C SER A 158 -22.26 -61.71 -19.51
N VAL A 159 -23.22 -61.99 -20.40
CA VAL A 159 -23.28 -63.23 -21.18
C VAL A 159 -22.00 -63.46 -22.01
N TYR A 160 -21.25 -62.40 -22.33
CA TYR A 160 -20.02 -62.44 -23.11
C TYR A 160 -18.73 -62.32 -22.28
N ASP A 161 -18.78 -62.23 -20.94
CA ASP A 161 -17.57 -61.98 -20.13
C ASP A 161 -16.64 -63.19 -19.98
N GLU A 162 -17.18 -64.40 -20.08
CA GLU A 162 -16.38 -65.63 -20.20
C GLU A 162 -15.82 -65.85 -21.62
N TYR A 163 -16.23 -65.02 -22.60
CA TYR A 163 -15.92 -65.20 -24.02
C TYR A 163 -14.90 -64.16 -24.55
N PRO A 164 -14.01 -64.56 -25.49
CA PRO A 164 -13.02 -63.65 -26.09
C PRO A 164 -13.60 -62.71 -27.16
N HIS A 165 -14.90 -62.76 -27.39
CA HIS A 165 -15.64 -62.00 -28.41
C HIS A 165 -16.98 -61.54 -27.82
N ILE A 166 -17.52 -60.42 -28.32
CA ILE A 166 -18.80 -59.86 -27.88
C ILE A 166 -19.71 -59.83 -29.09
N GLY A 167 -20.66 -60.77 -29.19
CA GLY A 167 -21.58 -60.82 -30.31
C GLY A 167 -20.93 -61.10 -31.67
N TYR A 168 -21.62 -60.68 -32.73
CA TYR A 168 -21.31 -60.98 -34.12
C TYR A 168 -21.69 -59.82 -35.06
N ASP A 169 -20.94 -59.65 -36.15
CA ASP A 169 -21.31 -58.76 -37.26
C ASP A 169 -22.63 -59.23 -37.91
N ILE A 170 -23.31 -58.32 -38.63
CA ILE A 170 -24.41 -58.62 -39.58
C ILE A 170 -24.04 -59.79 -40.54
N ASN A 171 -22.76 -59.92 -40.89
CA ASN A 171 -22.23 -60.97 -41.76
C ASN A 171 -21.83 -62.27 -41.03
N GLY A 172 -22.17 -62.44 -39.74
CA GLY A 172 -21.90 -63.65 -38.96
C GLY A 172 -20.45 -63.88 -38.56
N LYS A 173 -19.59 -62.85 -38.60
CA LYS A 173 -18.21 -62.90 -38.07
C LYS A 173 -18.19 -62.56 -36.57
N ARG A 174 -17.17 -63.01 -35.84
CA ARG A 174 -17.01 -62.72 -34.40
C ARG A 174 -16.30 -61.38 -34.18
N ILE A 175 -16.92 -60.50 -33.40
CA ILE A 175 -16.32 -59.25 -32.94
C ILE A 175 -15.42 -59.56 -31.75
N MET A 176 -14.12 -59.71 -32.00
CA MET A 176 -13.13 -60.01 -30.97
C MET A 176 -12.97 -58.83 -30.02
N ARG A 177 -12.88 -59.09 -28.71
CA ARG A 177 -12.55 -58.02 -27.74
C ARG A 177 -11.19 -57.40 -28.09
N PRO A 178 -11.02 -56.06 -27.98
CA PRO A 178 -9.71 -55.44 -28.09
C PRO A 178 -8.78 -55.96 -26.99
N ALA A 179 -7.47 -55.78 -27.16
CA ALA A 179 -6.50 -56.20 -26.16
C ALA A 179 -6.84 -55.58 -24.79
N LYS A 180 -6.91 -56.42 -23.75
CA LYS A 180 -7.07 -55.95 -22.37
C LYS A 180 -5.85 -55.09 -22.01
N GLY A 181 -6.10 -53.91 -21.47
CA GLY A 181 -5.06 -52.99 -21.00
C GLY A 181 -4.22 -53.62 -19.89
N SER A 182 -3.14 -52.93 -19.52
CA SER A 182 -2.32 -53.35 -18.38
C SER A 182 -3.13 -53.36 -17.09
N ALA A 183 -2.85 -54.29 -16.17
CA ALA A 183 -3.48 -54.28 -14.85
C ALA A 183 -3.18 -52.99 -14.04
N LEU A 184 -2.15 -52.23 -14.44
CA LEU A 184 -1.85 -50.89 -13.91
C LEU A 184 -2.70 -49.80 -14.57
N GLU A 185 -2.98 -49.93 -15.86
CA GLU A 185 -3.85 -49.03 -16.64
C GLU A 185 -5.29 -49.09 -16.13
N GLN A 186 -5.79 -50.31 -15.92
CA GLN A 186 -7.09 -50.56 -15.26
C GLN A 186 -7.14 -50.07 -13.80
N LEU A 187 -6.01 -49.91 -13.13
CA LEU A 187 -5.95 -49.37 -11.77
C LEU A 187 -5.99 -47.83 -11.81
N LEU A 188 -5.28 -47.21 -12.75
CA LEU A 188 -5.36 -45.77 -13.01
C LEU A 188 -6.77 -45.34 -13.43
N GLU A 189 -7.44 -46.07 -14.33
CA GLU A 189 -8.84 -45.83 -14.74
C GLU A 189 -9.85 -45.87 -13.55
N ASN A 190 -9.47 -46.47 -12.42
CA ASN A 190 -10.28 -46.52 -11.18
C ASN A 190 -9.85 -45.48 -10.12
N ILE A 191 -8.75 -44.74 -10.32
CA ILE A 191 -8.29 -43.66 -9.44
C ILE A 191 -8.58 -42.31 -10.11
N ASP A 192 -8.04 -42.12 -11.31
CA ASP A 192 -8.22 -40.94 -12.15
C ASP A 192 -9.20 -41.30 -13.26
N ILE A 193 -10.49 -41.05 -13.00
CA ILE A 193 -11.60 -41.40 -13.89
C ILE A 193 -11.47 -40.60 -15.21
N PRO A 194 -11.60 -41.24 -16.40
CA PRO A 194 -11.54 -40.53 -17.68
C PRO A 194 -12.59 -39.41 -17.83
N GLU A 195 -12.21 -38.31 -18.47
CA GLU A 195 -12.96 -37.04 -18.54
C GLU A 195 -14.39 -37.14 -19.12
N GLY A 196 -14.67 -38.17 -19.94
CA GLY A 196 -16.00 -38.47 -20.48
C GLY A 196 -16.64 -39.78 -20.00
N TRP A 197 -16.18 -40.36 -18.89
CA TRP A 197 -16.61 -41.69 -18.43
C TRP A 197 -18.09 -41.76 -18.04
N THR A 198 -18.85 -42.67 -18.65
CA THR A 198 -20.29 -42.86 -18.38
C THR A 198 -20.62 -43.98 -17.37
N GLY A 199 -19.62 -44.78 -16.98
CA GLY A 199 -19.81 -46.00 -16.18
C GLY A 199 -20.47 -47.18 -16.91
N LEU A 200 -20.95 -46.98 -18.15
CA LEU A 200 -21.52 -48.03 -19.00
C LEU A 200 -20.43 -48.70 -19.86
N LEU A 201 -20.69 -49.93 -20.33
CA LEU A 201 -19.80 -50.66 -21.25
C LEU A 201 -20.29 -50.55 -22.69
N ASP A 202 -19.41 -50.16 -23.61
CA ASP A 202 -19.70 -50.08 -25.04
C ASP A 202 -20.04 -51.47 -25.62
N LYS A 203 -21.14 -51.56 -26.37
CA LYS A 203 -21.62 -52.79 -27.03
C LYS A 203 -20.60 -53.35 -28.03
N ASN A 204 -19.85 -52.48 -28.71
CA ASN A 204 -19.00 -52.88 -29.84
C ASN A 204 -17.62 -53.38 -29.39
N SER A 205 -17.02 -52.76 -28.38
CA SER A 205 -15.68 -53.10 -27.88
C SER A 205 -15.65 -53.74 -26.48
N GLY A 206 -16.67 -53.52 -25.65
CA GLY A 206 -16.69 -53.96 -24.24
C GLY A 206 -15.65 -53.27 -23.35
N LYS A 207 -15.16 -52.09 -23.75
CA LYS A 207 -14.51 -51.11 -22.85
C LYS A 207 -15.57 -50.23 -22.18
N THR A 208 -15.17 -49.35 -21.26
CA THR A 208 -16.03 -48.25 -20.80
C THR A 208 -16.43 -47.37 -21.98
N LEU A 209 -17.70 -47.01 -22.06
CA LEU A 209 -18.19 -46.03 -23.01
C LEU A 209 -17.86 -44.63 -22.47
N ASN A 210 -17.09 -43.88 -23.25
CA ASN A 210 -16.70 -42.52 -22.94
C ASN A 210 -17.35 -41.58 -23.95
N LEU A 211 -17.90 -40.46 -23.49
CA LEU A 211 -18.41 -39.37 -24.34
C LEU A 211 -17.26 -38.57 -24.97
N THR A 212 -17.53 -37.94 -26.10
CA THR A 212 -16.63 -36.97 -26.74
C THR A 212 -16.68 -35.61 -26.06
N GLU A 213 -15.63 -34.80 -26.23
CA GLU A 213 -15.60 -33.40 -25.76
C GLU A 213 -16.75 -32.57 -26.37
N GLU A 214 -17.15 -32.85 -27.61
CA GLU A 214 -18.27 -32.17 -28.29
C GLU A 214 -19.62 -32.52 -27.64
N GLU A 215 -19.87 -33.80 -27.34
CA GLU A 215 -21.07 -34.25 -26.61
C GLU A 215 -21.13 -33.69 -25.18
N LEU A 216 -20.00 -33.67 -24.46
CA LEU A 216 -19.92 -33.09 -23.12
C LEU A 216 -20.22 -31.58 -23.12
N ASN A 217 -19.67 -30.84 -24.09
CA ASN A 217 -19.97 -29.41 -24.25
C ASN A 217 -21.43 -29.18 -24.67
N LEU A 218 -22.01 -30.04 -25.52
CA LEU A 218 -23.43 -29.98 -25.89
C LEU A 218 -24.34 -30.19 -24.67
N ILE A 219 -24.06 -31.20 -23.85
CA ILE A 219 -24.80 -31.47 -22.59
C ILE A 219 -24.67 -30.27 -21.64
N GLY A 220 -23.45 -29.73 -21.46
CA GLY A 220 -23.20 -28.57 -20.61
C GLY A 220 -23.85 -27.27 -21.10
N LYS A 221 -24.04 -27.11 -22.42
CA LYS A 221 -24.85 -26.04 -23.00
C LYS A 221 -26.35 -26.23 -22.68
N ILE A 222 -26.87 -27.44 -22.88
CA ILE A 222 -28.27 -27.79 -22.62
C ILE A 222 -28.63 -27.56 -21.15
N GLU A 223 -27.82 -28.03 -20.20
CA GLU A 223 -28.06 -27.85 -18.75
C GLU A 223 -28.19 -26.36 -18.37
N LYS A 224 -27.36 -25.50 -18.97
CA LYS A 224 -27.34 -24.06 -18.72
C LYS A 224 -28.38 -23.28 -19.54
N ASN A 225 -29.08 -23.94 -20.46
CA ASN A 225 -29.95 -23.33 -21.47
C ASN A 225 -29.20 -22.32 -22.37
N GLU A 226 -27.93 -22.62 -22.67
CA GLU A 226 -27.12 -21.93 -23.68
C GLU A 226 -27.43 -22.46 -25.09
N ASN A 227 -27.20 -21.65 -26.13
CA ASN A 227 -27.42 -22.06 -27.52
C ASN A 227 -26.63 -23.33 -27.88
N THR A 228 -27.33 -24.38 -28.33
CA THR A 228 -26.72 -25.61 -28.84
C THR A 228 -26.03 -25.39 -30.18
N ASP A 229 -26.76 -24.85 -31.18
CA ASP A 229 -26.19 -24.39 -32.44
C ASP A 229 -25.63 -22.95 -32.32
N ASP A 230 -24.33 -22.80 -32.56
CA ASP A 230 -23.63 -21.51 -32.57
C ASP A 230 -23.82 -20.73 -33.89
N SER A 231 -24.48 -21.33 -34.89
CA SER A 231 -24.76 -20.72 -36.19
C SER A 231 -25.94 -19.73 -36.15
N GLU A 232 -26.88 -19.91 -35.23
CA GLU A 232 -28.09 -19.07 -35.12
C GLU A 232 -27.91 -17.88 -34.17
N SER A 233 -28.50 -16.74 -34.54
CA SER A 233 -28.53 -15.53 -33.72
C SER A 233 -29.90 -15.37 -33.05
N PRO A 234 -30.02 -15.46 -31.71
CA PRO A 234 -31.30 -15.31 -30.99
C PRO A 234 -32.04 -13.98 -31.23
N TYR A 235 -31.34 -12.97 -31.73
CA TYR A 235 -31.86 -11.61 -31.92
C TYR A 235 -31.94 -11.23 -33.41
N GLY A 236 -32.35 -12.18 -34.26
CA GLY A 236 -32.62 -11.95 -35.67
C GLY A 236 -33.68 -10.86 -35.91
N PRO A 237 -33.50 -9.95 -36.89
CA PRO A 237 -34.44 -8.87 -37.16
C PRO A 237 -35.73 -9.40 -37.79
N THR A 238 -36.90 -8.95 -37.30
CA THR A 238 -38.21 -9.41 -37.78
C THR A 238 -38.48 -9.01 -39.23
N ILE A 239 -38.27 -9.94 -40.17
CA ILE A 239 -38.50 -9.73 -41.61
C ILE A 239 -40.01 -9.69 -41.89
N ARG A 240 -40.54 -8.52 -42.24
CA ARG A 240 -41.95 -8.30 -42.57
C ARG A 240 -42.32 -8.75 -43.99
N TRP A 241 -42.03 -10.01 -44.33
CA TRP A 241 -42.28 -10.55 -45.68
C TRP A 241 -43.75 -10.48 -46.09
N PHE A 242 -44.68 -10.79 -45.17
CA PHE A 242 -46.12 -10.73 -45.44
C PHE A 242 -46.68 -9.29 -45.42
N THR A 243 -46.42 -8.53 -44.34
CA THR A 243 -46.96 -7.16 -44.17
C THR A 243 -46.23 -6.08 -44.98
N SER A 244 -45.33 -6.47 -45.88
CA SER A 244 -44.78 -5.57 -46.91
C SER A 244 -45.78 -5.29 -48.04
N GLU A 245 -46.76 -6.17 -48.25
CA GLU A 245 -47.84 -5.96 -49.22
C GLU A 245 -49.10 -5.45 -48.48
N GLN A 246 -49.78 -4.46 -49.05
CA GLN A 246 -50.95 -3.82 -48.42
C GLN A 246 -52.24 -4.22 -49.13
N GLU A 247 -53.16 -4.82 -48.37
CA GLU A 247 -54.47 -5.23 -48.87
C GLU A 247 -55.34 -4.02 -49.23
N VAL A 248 -55.88 -4.01 -50.45
CA VAL A 248 -56.71 -2.91 -50.99
C VAL A 248 -58.20 -3.09 -50.68
N MET A 249 -58.62 -4.30 -50.28
CA MET A 249 -60.00 -4.67 -49.96
C MET A 249 -60.05 -5.53 -48.70
N PRO A 250 -61.11 -5.43 -47.87
CA PRO A 250 -61.24 -6.27 -46.69
C PRO A 250 -61.44 -7.74 -47.06
N LEU A 251 -60.77 -8.64 -46.35
CA LEU A 251 -60.78 -10.11 -46.54
C LEU A 251 -62.18 -10.74 -46.63
N MET A 252 -63.22 -10.13 -46.06
CA MET A 252 -64.58 -10.68 -46.03
C MET A 252 -65.64 -9.66 -46.47
N ALA A 253 -66.29 -9.93 -47.61
CA ALA A 253 -67.43 -9.15 -48.12
C ALA A 253 -68.77 -9.48 -47.41
N THR A 254 -68.77 -9.51 -46.07
CA THR A 254 -69.97 -9.86 -45.29
C THR A 254 -70.94 -8.65 -45.14
N PRO A 255 -72.25 -8.81 -45.41
CA PRO A 255 -73.21 -7.71 -45.26
C PRO A 255 -73.36 -7.24 -43.82
N GLU A 256 -73.34 -5.92 -43.60
CA GLU A 256 -73.35 -5.33 -42.25
C GLU A 256 -74.65 -5.61 -41.46
N PRO A 257 -74.58 -6.24 -40.28
CA PRO A 257 -75.77 -6.50 -39.46
C PRO A 257 -76.41 -5.22 -38.92
N LYS A 258 -77.75 -5.11 -38.94
CA LYS A 258 -78.52 -3.93 -38.48
C LYS A 258 -78.17 -3.40 -37.09
N ARG A 259 -77.56 -4.21 -36.21
CA ARG A 259 -77.02 -3.79 -34.90
C ARG A 259 -75.83 -2.81 -34.98
N ARG A 260 -75.22 -2.61 -36.16
CA ARG A 260 -74.21 -1.56 -36.40
C ARG A 260 -74.82 -0.17 -36.60
N PHE A 261 -76.11 -0.08 -36.97
CA PHE A 261 -76.80 1.17 -37.29
C PHE A 261 -77.92 1.57 -36.30
N VAL A 262 -78.32 0.66 -35.42
CA VAL A 262 -79.39 0.85 -34.43
C VAL A 262 -78.77 0.82 -33.02
N PRO A 263 -79.16 1.71 -32.09
CA PRO A 263 -78.65 1.72 -30.71
C PRO A 263 -78.65 0.35 -30.03
N SER A 264 -77.61 0.10 -29.24
CA SER A 264 -77.27 -1.24 -28.76
C SER A 264 -78.31 -1.80 -27.79
N LYS A 265 -78.97 -2.90 -28.17
CA LYS A 265 -79.88 -3.63 -27.28
C LYS A 265 -79.17 -4.24 -26.06
N ASN A 266 -77.87 -4.52 -26.16
CA ASN A 266 -77.06 -5.03 -25.05
C ASN A 266 -76.71 -3.91 -24.07
N GLU A 267 -76.45 -2.70 -24.58
CA GLU A 267 -76.29 -1.49 -23.77
C GLU A 267 -77.60 -1.15 -23.05
N ALA A 268 -78.75 -1.17 -23.73
CA ALA A 268 -80.06 -0.97 -23.10
C ALA A 268 -80.34 -1.99 -21.97
N LYS A 269 -79.99 -3.27 -22.16
CA LYS A 269 -80.03 -4.28 -21.08
C LYS A 269 -79.08 -3.93 -19.92
N ARG A 270 -77.86 -3.50 -20.20
CA ARG A 270 -76.86 -3.10 -19.19
C ARG A 270 -77.31 -1.87 -18.40
N ILE A 271 -77.85 -0.84 -19.07
CA ILE A 271 -78.47 0.34 -18.46
C ILE A 271 -79.60 -0.09 -17.51
N MET A 272 -80.50 -0.98 -17.94
CA MET A 272 -81.58 -1.46 -17.07
C MET A 272 -81.07 -2.28 -15.86
N LYS A 273 -79.97 -3.05 -15.99
CA LYS A 273 -79.31 -3.73 -14.86
C LYS A 273 -78.72 -2.70 -13.87
N ILE A 274 -78.06 -1.66 -14.38
CA ILE A 274 -77.48 -0.57 -13.57
C ILE A 274 -78.58 0.25 -12.88
N VAL A 275 -79.65 0.62 -13.58
CA VAL A 275 -80.80 1.33 -13.01
C VAL A 275 -81.48 0.51 -11.90
N LYS A 276 -81.57 -0.82 -12.04
CA LYS A 276 -82.02 -1.69 -10.94
C LYS A 276 -81.05 -1.62 -9.75
N ALA A 277 -79.74 -1.79 -9.98
CA ALA A 277 -78.73 -1.75 -8.91
C ALA A 277 -78.60 -0.39 -8.20
N ILE A 278 -78.86 0.73 -8.89
CA ILE A 278 -78.95 2.07 -8.30
C ILE A 278 -80.19 2.21 -7.39
N ARG A 279 -81.36 1.71 -7.84
CA ARG A 279 -82.58 1.68 -6.99
C ARG A 279 -82.43 0.79 -5.76
N GLU A 280 -81.65 -0.28 -5.90
CA GLU A 280 -81.31 -1.22 -4.82
C GLU A 280 -80.10 -0.74 -3.98
N GLY A 281 -79.63 0.50 -4.18
CA GLY A 281 -78.57 1.14 -3.39
C GLY A 281 -77.15 0.63 -3.60
N ARG A 282 -76.95 -0.50 -4.30
CA ARG A 282 -75.63 -1.15 -4.49
C ARG A 282 -74.70 -0.41 -5.45
N ILE A 283 -75.21 0.53 -6.25
CA ILE A 283 -74.40 1.43 -7.07
C ILE A 283 -74.71 2.87 -6.68
N ILE A 284 -73.72 3.56 -6.12
CA ILE A 284 -73.78 4.99 -5.80
C ILE A 284 -73.76 5.78 -7.12
N PRO A 285 -74.69 6.73 -7.36
CA PRO A 285 -74.66 7.60 -8.54
C PRO A 285 -73.34 8.38 -8.65
N PRO A 286 -72.82 8.64 -9.88
CA PRO A 286 -71.50 9.24 -10.07
C PRO A 286 -71.36 10.63 -9.45
N GLU A 287 -72.43 11.41 -9.39
CA GLU A 287 -72.47 12.72 -8.71
C GLU A 287 -72.19 12.58 -7.20
N LYS A 288 -72.86 11.64 -6.53
CA LYS A 288 -72.63 11.34 -5.11
C LYS A 288 -71.27 10.72 -4.85
N ARG A 289 -70.78 9.85 -5.75
CA ARG A 289 -69.41 9.31 -5.64
C ARG A 289 -68.39 10.43 -5.73
N ARG A 290 -68.56 11.38 -6.65
CA ARG A 290 -67.68 12.55 -6.77
C ARG A 290 -67.74 13.44 -5.53
N GLN A 291 -68.93 13.65 -4.94
CA GLN A 291 -69.06 14.39 -3.67
C GLN A 291 -68.27 13.71 -2.55
N LEU A 292 -68.41 12.38 -2.39
CA LEU A 292 -67.64 11.60 -1.42
C LEU A 292 -66.13 11.63 -1.71
N GLN A 293 -65.70 11.65 -2.97
CA GLN A 293 -64.28 11.81 -3.32
C GLN A 293 -63.79 13.22 -2.95
N GLU A 294 -64.54 14.27 -3.27
CA GLU A 294 -64.21 15.64 -2.86
C GLU A 294 -64.27 15.83 -1.32
N GLU A 295 -65.01 15.01 -0.58
CA GLU A 295 -65.02 15.01 0.89
C GLU A 295 -63.81 14.25 1.45
N ASN A 296 -63.58 13.01 1.02
CA ASN A 296 -62.41 12.20 1.41
C ASN A 296 -61.07 12.90 1.09
N GLU A 297 -60.91 13.53 -0.08
CA GLU A 297 -59.71 14.30 -0.45
C GLU A 297 -59.41 15.47 0.51
N LYS A 298 -60.41 15.96 1.26
CA LYS A 298 -60.22 16.97 2.32
C LYS A 298 -59.91 16.35 3.67
N GLU A 299 -60.34 15.12 3.94
CA GLU A 299 -60.07 14.42 5.20
C GLU A 299 -58.69 13.73 5.19
N GLU A 300 -58.30 13.12 4.07
CA GLU A 300 -56.96 12.52 3.85
C GLU A 300 -55.80 13.51 4.01
N LEU A 301 -56.06 14.81 3.88
CA LEU A 301 -55.06 15.89 4.05
C LEU A 301 -55.12 16.60 5.42
N ASN A 302 -56.09 16.26 6.29
CA ASN A 302 -56.33 16.96 7.56
C ASN A 302 -56.38 16.01 8.77
N TYR A 303 -55.33 15.20 8.95
CA TYR A 303 -55.06 14.51 10.22
C TYR A 303 -53.67 14.89 10.75
N ASP A 304 -53.53 14.97 12.07
CA ASP A 304 -52.24 15.20 12.71
C ASP A 304 -51.51 13.85 12.86
N LEU A 305 -50.29 13.75 12.31
CA LEU A 305 -49.43 12.57 12.38
C LEU A 305 -48.55 12.57 13.65
N TRP A 306 -48.50 13.70 14.38
CA TRP A 306 -47.55 13.96 15.47
C TRP A 306 -48.20 14.07 16.86
N ASP A 307 -49.53 14.14 16.94
CA ASP A 307 -50.25 14.19 18.22
C ASP A 307 -49.91 12.98 19.12
N GLY A 308 -49.58 13.24 20.38
CA GLY A 308 -49.14 12.24 21.35
C GLY A 308 -47.73 11.66 21.18
N THR A 309 -46.88 12.16 20.26
CA THR A 309 -45.51 11.62 20.03
C THR A 309 -44.42 12.15 20.99
N ASP A 310 -44.75 12.27 22.28
CA ASP A 310 -43.82 12.80 23.30
C ASP A 310 -42.58 11.91 23.55
N ASP A 311 -41.41 12.57 23.52
CA ASP A 311 -40.09 12.21 24.06
C ASP A 311 -39.43 10.83 23.74
N LYS A 312 -40.11 9.88 23.10
CA LYS A 312 -39.50 8.59 22.67
C LYS A 312 -38.73 8.70 21.34
N LEU A 313 -38.09 9.85 21.11
CA LEU A 313 -37.48 10.19 19.82
C LEU A 313 -36.08 9.61 19.64
N THR A 314 -36.02 8.48 18.94
CA THR A 314 -34.88 8.00 18.12
C THR A 314 -33.49 8.02 18.78
N GLU A 315 -32.95 6.84 19.10
CA GLU A 315 -31.50 6.70 19.28
C GLU A 315 -30.78 7.11 17.98
N ASP A 316 -29.78 8.01 18.06
CA ASP A 316 -28.95 8.41 16.93
C ASP A 316 -27.98 7.27 16.56
N HIS A 317 -28.52 6.23 15.96
CA HIS A 317 -27.79 5.09 15.42
C HIS A 317 -26.79 5.52 14.32
N VAL A 318 -25.80 4.68 14.02
CA VAL A 318 -24.72 5.03 13.07
C VAL A 318 -25.28 5.30 11.67
N MET A 319 -26.26 4.52 11.23
CA MET A 319 -26.92 4.66 9.93
C MET A 319 -27.85 5.89 9.83
N THR A 320 -28.28 6.48 10.96
CA THR A 320 -29.24 7.59 11.01
C THR A 320 -28.59 8.95 11.28
N LEU A 321 -27.26 9.05 11.14
CA LEU A 321 -26.47 10.27 11.36
C LEU A 321 -27.02 11.45 10.54
N ARG A 322 -27.75 12.35 11.21
CA ARG A 322 -28.42 13.51 10.59
C ARG A 322 -27.38 14.50 10.05
N ALA A 323 -27.64 15.07 8.88
CA ALA A 323 -26.77 16.10 8.32
C ALA A 323 -26.74 17.35 9.22
N PRO A 324 -25.60 18.07 9.32
CA PRO A 324 -25.53 19.29 10.12
C PRO A 324 -26.50 20.35 9.61
N LYS A 325 -27.18 21.01 10.55
CA LYS A 325 -27.97 22.22 10.27
C LYS A 325 -27.01 23.34 9.86
N LEU A 326 -27.45 24.20 8.95
CA LEU A 326 -26.74 25.45 8.66
C LEU A 326 -26.69 26.31 9.93
N PRO A 327 -25.62 27.11 10.14
CA PRO A 327 -25.61 28.12 11.20
C PRO A 327 -26.72 29.15 10.98
N PRO A 328 -27.18 29.84 12.04
CA PRO A 328 -28.04 31.00 11.88
C PRO A 328 -27.26 32.16 11.21
N PRO A 329 -27.91 32.99 10.37
CA PRO A 329 -27.30 34.17 9.77
C PRO A 329 -26.61 35.08 10.78
N THR A 330 -25.41 35.55 10.43
CA THR A 330 -24.58 36.43 11.26
C THR A 330 -24.71 37.91 10.83
N ASN A 331 -24.01 38.81 11.51
CA ASN A 331 -23.95 40.22 11.12
C ASN A 331 -23.26 40.44 9.75
N GLU A 332 -22.49 39.46 9.27
CA GLU A 332 -21.70 39.49 8.03
C GLU A 332 -22.61 39.33 6.79
N GLU A 333 -23.66 38.53 6.93
CA GLU A 333 -24.72 38.32 5.93
C GLU A 333 -25.75 39.47 5.90
N SER A 334 -25.65 40.45 6.81
CA SER A 334 -26.56 41.58 6.83
C SER A 334 -26.32 42.51 5.65
N TYR A 335 -27.38 43.13 5.11
CA TYR A 335 -27.27 44.07 3.98
C TYR A 335 -26.53 45.38 4.33
N ASN A 336 -26.20 45.60 5.59
CA ASN A 336 -25.52 46.79 6.09
C ASN A 336 -24.56 46.40 7.22
N PRO A 337 -23.49 45.64 6.91
CA PRO A 337 -22.56 45.17 7.91
C PRO A 337 -21.68 46.35 8.42
N PRO A 338 -21.11 46.25 9.62
CA PRO A 338 -20.06 47.18 10.04
C PRO A 338 -18.85 47.09 9.10
N GLU A 339 -18.11 48.19 8.99
CA GLU A 339 -17.12 48.40 7.92
C GLU A 339 -15.88 47.51 8.06
N GLU A 340 -15.70 46.88 9.22
CA GLU A 340 -14.68 45.86 9.50
C GLU A 340 -14.86 44.58 8.66
N TYR A 341 -16.08 44.31 8.17
CA TYR A 341 -16.37 43.16 7.29
C TYR A 341 -16.36 43.51 5.80
N LEU A 342 -16.13 44.76 5.41
CA LEU A 342 -16.00 45.10 3.99
C LEU A 342 -14.60 44.69 3.51
N PRO A 343 -14.49 43.83 2.49
CA PRO A 343 -13.20 43.30 2.04
C PRO A 343 -12.37 44.41 1.38
N THR A 344 -11.05 44.36 1.56
CA THR A 344 -10.15 45.19 0.78
C THR A 344 -10.15 44.76 -0.69
N ASP A 345 -9.79 45.68 -1.60
CA ASP A 345 -9.65 45.35 -3.02
C ASP A 345 -8.66 44.20 -3.25
N GLU A 346 -7.64 44.03 -2.42
CA GLU A 346 -6.74 42.87 -2.50
C GLU A 346 -7.42 41.55 -2.13
N GLU A 347 -8.23 41.52 -1.07
CA GLU A 347 -8.96 40.32 -0.62
C GLU A 347 -10.04 39.95 -1.62
N ARG A 348 -10.74 40.94 -2.16
CA ARG A 348 -11.67 40.75 -3.27
C ARG A 348 -10.99 40.12 -4.48
N ASN A 349 -9.84 40.64 -4.92
CA ASN A 349 -9.09 40.05 -6.04
C ASN A 349 -8.61 38.62 -5.74
N LYS A 350 -8.25 38.30 -4.48
CA LYS A 350 -7.89 36.94 -4.05
C LYS A 350 -9.11 35.99 -4.10
N TRP A 351 -10.29 36.46 -3.68
CA TRP A 351 -11.54 35.68 -3.71
C TRP A 351 -12.08 35.47 -5.13
N GLU A 352 -12.00 36.49 -6.01
CA GLU A 352 -12.35 36.37 -7.43
C GLU A 352 -11.39 35.46 -8.21
N LEU A 353 -10.13 35.34 -7.77
CA LEU A 353 -9.12 34.42 -8.32
C LEU A 353 -9.25 32.97 -7.79
N ALA A 354 -9.84 32.78 -6.61
CA ALA A 354 -10.02 31.46 -6.00
C ALA A 354 -11.19 30.69 -6.65
N ASP A 355 -10.99 29.40 -6.91
CA ASP A 355 -12.06 28.50 -7.38
C ASP A 355 -13.17 28.35 -6.34
N SER A 356 -14.41 28.08 -6.78
CA SER A 356 -15.58 28.18 -5.88
C SER A 356 -15.60 27.17 -4.72
N GLU A 357 -14.82 26.10 -4.80
CA GLU A 357 -14.73 25.06 -3.76
C GLU A 357 -13.72 25.40 -2.65
N ASP A 358 -12.71 26.24 -2.94
CA ASP A 358 -11.64 26.65 -2.01
C ASP A 358 -11.97 27.95 -1.24
N ARG A 359 -13.15 28.55 -1.48
CA ARG A 359 -13.57 29.81 -0.83
C ARG A 359 -14.07 29.56 0.59
N GLU A 360 -13.62 30.39 1.53
CA GLU A 360 -14.08 30.33 2.93
C GLU A 360 -15.57 30.68 3.09
N ASN A 361 -16.05 31.63 2.28
CA ASN A 361 -17.46 32.05 2.20
C ASN A 361 -17.93 32.07 0.73
N ASN A 362 -19.16 31.58 0.49
CA ASN A 362 -19.81 31.52 -0.83
C ASN A 362 -20.16 32.90 -1.40
N TYR A 363 -20.33 33.90 -0.53
CA TYR A 363 -20.65 35.28 -0.88
C TYR A 363 -19.52 36.24 -0.50
N LEU A 364 -19.53 37.43 -1.11
CA LEU A 364 -18.69 38.55 -0.71
C LEU A 364 -19.55 39.59 0.06
N PRO A 365 -19.24 39.92 1.33
CA PRO A 365 -20.05 40.85 2.12
C PRO A 365 -20.06 42.26 1.50
N THR A 366 -21.25 42.85 1.40
CA THR A 366 -21.49 44.13 0.70
C THR A 366 -22.48 45.01 1.46
N LYS A 367 -22.21 46.33 1.48
CA LYS A 367 -22.95 47.31 2.28
C LYS A 367 -23.89 48.16 1.43
N TYR A 368 -25.16 48.21 1.84
CA TYR A 368 -26.21 48.97 1.18
C TYR A 368 -26.93 49.88 2.20
N ASP A 369 -26.86 51.21 2.02
CA ASP A 369 -27.42 52.19 2.97
C ASP A 369 -28.94 52.09 3.21
N ALA A 370 -29.67 51.33 2.39
CA ALA A 370 -31.11 51.16 2.49
C ALA A 370 -31.55 49.84 1.87
N LEU A 371 -32.50 49.14 2.50
CA LEU A 371 -33.06 47.86 2.04
C LEU A 371 -33.53 47.87 0.56
N ARG A 372 -34.04 49.00 0.06
CA ARG A 372 -34.44 49.18 -1.35
C ARG A 372 -33.30 49.16 -2.39
N LYS A 373 -32.04 49.20 -1.94
CA LYS A 373 -30.84 49.08 -2.80
C LYS A 373 -30.33 47.63 -2.90
N VAL A 374 -30.82 46.72 -2.06
CA VAL A 374 -30.33 45.35 -1.97
C VAL A 374 -30.74 44.60 -3.26
N PRO A 375 -29.78 44.02 -4.01
CA PRO A 375 -30.08 43.26 -5.22
C PRO A 375 -30.68 41.89 -4.87
N GLY A 376 -31.34 41.26 -5.84
CA GLY A 376 -31.65 39.84 -5.76
C GLY A 376 -30.36 39.02 -5.82
N TYR A 377 -30.11 38.19 -4.81
CA TYR A 377 -28.88 37.39 -4.73
C TYR A 377 -28.90 36.24 -5.74
N SER A 378 -28.04 36.33 -6.76
CA SER A 378 -28.03 35.44 -7.93
C SER A 378 -27.64 34.00 -7.61
N GLU A 379 -26.76 33.79 -6.62
CA GLU A 379 -26.21 32.46 -6.30
C GLU A 379 -27.08 31.69 -5.29
N SER A 380 -28.16 32.29 -4.79
CA SER A 380 -29.13 31.66 -3.87
C SER A 380 -29.72 30.33 -4.38
N ILE A 381 -29.90 30.15 -5.69
CA ILE A 381 -30.35 28.88 -6.28
C ILE A 381 -29.21 27.86 -6.27
N ARG A 382 -27.98 28.30 -6.55
CA ARG A 382 -26.77 27.47 -6.59
C ARG A 382 -26.46 26.90 -5.20
N GLU A 383 -26.42 27.74 -4.18
CA GLU A 383 -26.20 27.32 -2.79
C GLU A 383 -27.24 26.30 -2.31
N ARG A 384 -28.52 26.48 -2.67
CA ARG A 384 -29.59 25.55 -2.29
C ARG A 384 -29.47 24.22 -3.03
N PHE A 385 -29.04 24.24 -4.29
CA PHE A 385 -28.77 23.03 -5.07
C PHE A 385 -27.56 22.27 -4.54
N GLU A 386 -26.43 22.96 -4.31
CA GLU A 386 -25.21 22.40 -3.71
C GLU A 386 -25.51 21.84 -2.30
N ARG A 387 -26.25 22.57 -1.46
CA ARG A 387 -26.69 22.06 -0.15
C ARG A 387 -27.60 20.84 -0.25
N CYS A 388 -28.35 20.66 -1.34
CA CYS A 388 -29.08 19.42 -1.62
C CYS A 388 -28.14 18.28 -2.04
N LEU A 389 -27.14 18.54 -2.88
CA LEU A 389 -26.09 17.55 -3.20
C LEU A 389 -25.39 17.06 -1.91
N ASP A 390 -25.04 17.98 -1.00
CA ASP A 390 -24.48 17.68 0.33
C ASP A 390 -25.37 16.80 1.22
N LEU A 391 -26.69 16.75 0.98
CA LEU A 391 -27.58 15.90 1.76
C LEU A 391 -27.50 14.43 1.33
N TYR A 392 -27.29 14.13 0.05
CA TYR A 392 -27.38 12.74 -0.45
C TYR A 392 -26.10 12.18 -1.10
N LEU A 393 -25.17 13.02 -1.57
CA LEU A 393 -23.89 12.58 -2.13
C LEU A 393 -22.76 12.57 -1.10
N ALA A 394 -22.73 13.54 -0.18
CA ALA A 394 -21.60 13.70 0.75
C ALA A 394 -21.57 12.61 1.84
N PRO A 395 -20.47 11.84 1.99
CA PRO A 395 -20.37 10.78 2.99
C PRO A 395 -20.30 11.36 4.40
N ARG A 396 -21.20 10.93 5.29
CA ARG A 396 -21.33 11.47 6.65
C ARG A 396 -20.45 10.71 7.63
N GLN A 397 -19.59 11.43 8.37
CA GLN A 397 -18.69 10.86 9.38
C GLN A 397 -18.77 11.66 10.69
N ARG A 398 -18.87 10.98 11.84
CA ARG A 398 -18.72 11.62 13.15
C ARG A 398 -17.25 12.01 13.35
N LYS A 399 -16.97 13.31 13.56
CA LYS A 399 -15.64 13.84 13.87
C LYS A 399 -15.68 14.53 15.23
N ASN A 400 -14.84 14.06 16.16
CA ASN A 400 -14.72 14.67 17.49
C ASN A 400 -13.86 15.94 17.39
N LYS A 401 -14.50 17.11 17.26
CA LYS A 401 -13.80 18.40 17.27
C LYS A 401 -13.22 18.67 18.67
N LEU A 402 -11.90 18.75 18.77
CA LEU A 402 -11.20 19.01 20.03
C LEU A 402 -11.32 20.49 20.42
N ASN A 403 -12.40 20.83 21.11
CA ASN A 403 -12.58 22.13 21.76
C ASN A 403 -11.76 22.16 23.06
N ILE A 404 -10.43 22.27 22.94
CA ILE A 404 -9.46 22.18 24.03
C ILE A 404 -8.51 23.38 23.96
N ASP A 405 -8.24 24.01 25.10
CA ASP A 405 -7.29 25.13 25.18
C ASP A 405 -5.86 24.68 24.83
N PRO A 406 -5.15 25.42 23.95
CA PRO A 406 -3.83 25.01 23.45
C PRO A 406 -2.78 24.91 24.56
N GLU A 407 -2.98 25.62 25.68
CA GLU A 407 -2.07 25.55 26.84
C GLU A 407 -2.15 24.19 27.55
N SER A 408 -3.31 23.53 27.61
CA SER A 408 -3.44 22.21 28.27
C SER A 408 -2.78 21.06 27.50
N LEU A 409 -2.35 21.31 26.25
CA LEU A 409 -1.55 20.38 25.46
C LEU A 409 -0.07 20.40 25.87
N ILE A 410 0.35 21.38 26.69
CA ILE A 410 1.71 21.52 27.19
C ILE A 410 1.85 20.67 28.46
N PRO A 411 2.87 19.79 28.58
CA PRO A 411 3.06 18.98 29.77
C PRO A 411 3.46 19.85 30.97
N ASN A 412 2.90 19.54 32.15
CA ASN A 412 3.28 20.15 33.42
C ASN A 412 4.73 19.80 33.77
N LEU A 413 5.66 20.73 33.55
CA LEU A 413 7.09 20.60 33.83
C LEU A 413 7.54 21.69 34.83
N PRO A 414 8.56 21.44 35.68
CA PRO A 414 9.15 22.47 36.53
C PRO A 414 9.65 23.67 35.72
N SER A 415 9.61 24.87 36.29
CA SER A 415 10.02 26.05 35.55
C SER A 415 11.54 26.08 35.33
N PRO A 416 12.05 26.53 34.17
CA PRO A 416 13.49 26.69 33.97
C PRO A 416 14.16 27.65 34.95
N LYS A 417 13.44 28.46 35.73
CA LYS A 417 14.06 29.32 36.76
C LYS A 417 14.59 28.52 37.95
N ASP A 418 13.92 27.42 38.27
CA ASP A 418 14.17 26.60 39.45
C ASP A 418 15.31 25.59 39.20
N LEU A 419 15.55 25.25 37.93
CA LEU A 419 16.54 24.28 37.45
C LEU A 419 17.90 24.92 37.09
N ARG A 420 18.28 26.02 37.78
CA ARG A 420 19.58 26.69 37.64
C ARG A 420 20.69 25.95 38.40
N PRO A 421 21.97 26.05 37.97
CA PRO A 421 22.50 26.83 36.85
C PRO A 421 22.41 26.11 35.49
N PHE A 422 22.38 26.88 34.41
CA PHE A 422 22.55 26.44 33.01
C PHE A 422 22.98 27.64 32.16
N PRO A 423 23.65 27.44 31.01
CA PRO A 423 24.13 28.54 30.19
C PRO A 423 22.99 29.26 29.45
N ILE A 424 23.08 30.59 29.38
CA ILE A 424 22.04 31.50 28.84
C ILE A 424 22.57 32.35 27.67
N ARG A 425 23.86 32.71 27.66
CA ARG A 425 24.47 33.70 26.76
C ARG A 425 25.89 33.32 26.34
N THR A 426 26.37 33.83 25.21
CA THR A 426 27.80 33.76 24.87
C THR A 426 28.60 34.70 25.76
N SER A 427 29.74 34.25 26.30
CA SER A 427 30.68 35.07 27.09
C SER A 427 31.97 35.38 26.31
N THR A 428 32.62 34.36 25.75
CA THR A 428 33.83 34.49 24.93
C THR A 428 33.64 33.90 23.54
N ILE A 429 34.35 34.44 22.55
CA ILE A 429 34.35 33.99 21.16
C ILE A 429 35.81 33.79 20.75
N TYR A 430 36.22 32.54 20.55
CA TYR A 430 37.54 32.18 20.06
C TYR A 430 37.59 32.45 18.55
N LYS A 431 38.38 33.45 18.16
CA LYS A 431 38.54 33.92 16.77
C LYS A 431 39.99 33.74 16.35
N GLY A 432 40.20 33.16 15.17
CA GLY A 432 41.53 33.03 14.58
C GLY A 432 41.66 31.93 13.52
N HIS A 433 40.74 30.94 13.52
CA HIS A 433 40.65 29.94 12.46
C HIS A 433 40.15 30.54 11.15
N ASN A 434 40.67 30.03 10.03
CA ASN A 434 40.30 30.47 8.69
C ASN A 434 39.24 29.58 8.03
N GLY A 435 38.98 28.39 8.58
CA GLY A 435 38.00 27.41 8.09
C GLY A 435 37.00 27.00 9.17
N ALA A 436 35.97 26.25 8.77
CA ALA A 436 34.98 25.69 9.70
C ALA A 436 35.65 24.89 10.82
N ILE A 437 35.18 25.03 12.05
CA ILE A 437 35.73 24.27 13.19
C ILE A 437 34.88 23.01 13.35
N ARG A 438 35.43 21.85 12.98
CA ARG A 438 34.68 20.58 12.98
C ARG A 438 34.59 19.93 14.35
N THR A 439 35.59 20.16 15.20
CA THR A 439 35.77 19.40 16.44
C THR A 439 36.41 20.26 17.52
N LEU A 440 36.02 20.00 18.78
CA LEU A 440 36.60 20.63 19.95
C LEU A 440 36.66 19.66 21.14
N SER A 441 37.60 19.89 22.05
CA SER A 441 37.74 19.11 23.28
C SER A 441 38.26 19.99 24.42
N VAL A 442 37.68 19.84 25.60
CA VAL A 442 38.13 20.51 26.83
C VAL A 442 39.08 19.60 27.60
N ASP A 443 40.12 20.16 28.21
CA ASP A 443 41.11 19.40 28.97
C ASP A 443 40.56 18.88 30.33
N PRO A 444 41.20 17.87 30.95
CA PRO A 444 40.74 17.33 32.24
C PRO A 444 40.76 18.27 33.45
N SER A 445 41.39 19.46 33.36
CA SER A 445 41.33 20.48 34.42
C SER A 445 40.29 21.58 34.20
N GLY A 446 39.85 21.83 32.96
CA GLY A 446 38.85 22.85 32.62
C GLY A 446 39.41 24.24 32.31
N ASN A 447 40.69 24.34 31.98
CA ASN A 447 41.39 25.61 31.70
C ASN A 447 41.68 25.83 30.21
N TRP A 448 41.74 24.75 29.42
CA TRP A 448 42.24 24.74 28.06
C TRP A 448 41.24 24.09 27.09
N LEU A 449 40.77 24.88 26.12
CA LEU A 449 39.97 24.40 25.01
C LEU A 449 40.88 24.11 23.83
N ALA A 450 40.76 22.95 23.21
CA ALA A 450 41.43 22.63 21.95
C ALA A 450 40.41 22.54 20.80
N THR A 451 40.73 23.09 19.63
CA THR A 451 39.88 23.13 18.43
C THR A 451 40.61 22.62 17.20
N GLY A 452 39.89 21.88 16.34
CA GLY A 452 40.36 21.42 15.04
C GLY A 452 39.51 21.98 13.91
N SER A 453 40.16 22.50 12.87
CA SER A 453 39.52 23.24 11.77
C SER A 453 39.94 22.75 10.40
N ASP A 454 39.12 23.07 9.40
CA ASP A 454 39.42 22.88 7.99
C ASP A 454 40.57 23.78 7.49
N ASP A 455 41.07 24.72 8.30
CA ASP A 455 42.33 25.43 8.01
C ASP A 455 43.61 24.58 8.23
N GLY A 456 43.46 23.28 8.50
CA GLY A 456 44.57 22.34 8.72
C GLY A 456 45.28 22.49 10.06
N THR A 457 44.82 23.43 10.92
CA THR A 457 45.45 23.72 12.21
C THR A 457 44.64 23.20 13.40
N VAL A 458 45.38 22.74 14.41
CA VAL A 458 44.87 22.56 15.77
C VAL A 458 45.35 23.74 16.62
N ARG A 459 44.44 24.32 17.38
CA ARG A 459 44.73 25.46 18.26
C ARG A 459 44.25 25.18 19.67
N ILE A 460 44.96 25.72 20.66
CA ILE A 460 44.58 25.65 22.07
C ILE A 460 44.40 27.05 22.60
N TRP A 461 43.33 27.23 23.38
CA TRP A 461 42.84 28.50 23.87
C TRP A 461 42.72 28.48 25.40
N GLU A 462 43.06 29.59 26.03
CA GLU A 462 42.70 29.85 27.42
C GLU A 462 41.20 30.16 27.51
N ILE A 463 40.47 29.38 28.30
CA ILE A 463 39.00 29.36 28.31
C ILE A 463 38.36 30.71 28.70
N LEU A 464 38.90 31.38 29.71
CA LEU A 464 38.29 32.61 30.25
C LEU A 464 38.60 33.87 29.44
N THR A 465 39.73 33.90 28.72
CA THR A 465 40.20 35.09 28.00
C THR A 465 39.93 35.04 26.50
N GLY A 466 39.74 33.84 25.94
CA GLY A 466 39.67 33.64 24.49
C GLY A 466 41.04 33.69 23.78
N ARG A 467 42.14 33.72 24.53
CA ARG A 467 43.50 33.85 23.98
C ARG A 467 43.99 32.54 23.34
N GLU A 468 44.46 32.61 22.10
CA GLU A 468 45.24 31.55 21.46
C GLU A 468 46.61 31.42 22.17
N VAL A 469 46.93 30.23 22.70
CA VAL A 469 48.20 29.96 23.41
C VAL A 469 49.10 28.97 22.68
N PHE A 470 48.53 28.11 21.84
CA PHE A 470 49.27 27.13 21.06
C PHE A 470 48.60 26.92 19.70
N LYS A 471 49.42 26.70 18.67
CA LYS A 471 48.98 26.42 17.30
C LYS A 471 49.95 25.43 16.65
N THR A 472 49.41 24.34 16.11
CA THR A 472 50.16 23.39 15.28
C THR A 472 49.41 23.14 13.97
N ALA A 473 50.13 23.14 12.85
CA ALA A 473 49.59 22.80 11.53
C ALA A 473 49.89 21.33 11.26
N ILE A 474 48.85 20.51 11.10
CA ILE A 474 49.01 19.06 10.89
C ILE A 474 49.12 18.75 9.40
N ILE A 475 48.28 19.43 8.60
CA ILE A 475 48.28 19.38 7.13
C ILE A 475 49.31 20.40 6.62
N GLU A 476 50.01 20.05 5.54
CA GLU A 476 51.01 20.94 4.91
C GLU A 476 50.36 21.87 3.88
N ASP A 477 49.50 21.31 3.02
CA ASP A 477 48.74 22.01 1.98
C ASP A 477 47.23 22.06 2.31
N PRO A 478 46.71 23.10 3.01
CA PRO A 478 45.31 23.16 3.45
C PRO A 478 44.30 23.41 2.31
N GLU A 479 44.75 23.63 1.07
CA GLU A 479 43.88 23.71 -0.11
C GLU A 479 43.53 22.32 -0.69
N ASN A 480 44.18 21.25 -0.22
CA ASN A 480 43.84 19.89 -0.63
C ASN A 480 42.57 19.40 0.09
N ASN A 481 41.44 19.40 -0.61
CA ASN A 481 40.11 19.02 -0.09
C ASN A 481 39.98 17.55 0.36
N GLU A 482 40.97 16.67 0.13
CA GLU A 482 40.88 15.25 0.49
C GLU A 482 41.03 14.96 1.99
N ASP A 483 41.85 15.72 2.72
CA ASP A 483 42.16 15.51 4.14
C ASP A 483 41.77 16.73 4.99
N HIS A 484 41.08 16.49 6.11
CA HIS A 484 40.71 17.52 7.08
C HIS A 484 40.73 16.98 8.52
N ILE A 485 40.88 17.87 9.51
CA ILE A 485 40.82 17.50 10.93
C ILE A 485 39.37 17.16 11.32
N SER A 486 39.11 15.88 11.57
CA SER A 486 37.75 15.35 11.73
C SER A 486 37.31 15.23 13.19
N ALA A 487 38.20 14.75 14.05
CA ALA A 487 37.93 14.51 15.47
C ALA A 487 39.17 14.79 16.33
N LEU A 488 38.96 15.34 17.51
CA LEU A 488 39.99 15.77 18.43
C LEU A 488 39.54 15.45 19.86
N ALA A 489 40.40 14.81 20.66
CA ALA A 489 40.06 14.37 22.01
C ALA A 489 41.27 14.37 22.95
N TRP A 490 41.16 15.12 24.06
CA TRP A 490 42.12 15.03 25.17
C TRP A 490 42.07 13.67 25.86
N ASN A 491 43.24 13.19 26.30
CA ASN A 491 43.32 12.06 27.23
C ASN A 491 42.64 12.43 28.56
N PRO A 492 41.72 11.59 29.11
CA PRO A 492 40.98 11.92 30.34
C PRO A 492 41.79 11.79 31.63
N ALA A 493 43.00 11.20 31.60
CA ALA A 493 43.87 11.13 32.76
C ALA A 493 44.40 12.52 33.14
N LYS A 494 44.33 12.89 34.43
CA LYS A 494 44.71 14.24 34.89
C LYS A 494 46.21 14.51 34.80
N ASP A 495 47.00 13.45 35.01
CA ASP A 495 48.47 13.48 35.17
C ASP A 495 49.21 13.55 33.82
N VAL A 496 48.47 13.48 32.71
CA VAL A 496 49.01 13.32 31.34
C VAL A 496 48.20 14.18 30.36
N ARG A 497 48.89 14.96 29.53
CA ARG A 497 48.28 15.90 28.56
C ARG A 497 48.63 15.52 27.13
N ILE A 498 48.13 14.35 26.72
CA ILE A 498 48.15 13.89 25.33
C ILE A 498 46.86 14.35 24.65
N LEU A 499 46.99 14.98 23.49
CA LEU A 499 45.90 15.32 22.60
C LEU A 499 45.90 14.36 21.40
N ALA A 500 44.82 13.59 21.22
CA ALA A 500 44.64 12.77 20.03
C ALA A 500 43.89 13.57 18.95
N VAL A 501 44.41 13.56 17.73
CA VAL A 501 43.82 14.25 16.58
C VAL A 501 43.70 13.29 15.39
N ALA A 502 42.50 13.10 14.87
CA ALA A 502 42.23 12.41 13.61
C ALA A 502 42.34 13.40 12.45
N CYS A 503 43.13 13.03 11.44
CA CYS A 503 43.21 13.72 10.16
C CYS A 503 43.43 12.67 9.06
N GLY A 504 42.49 12.59 8.12
CA GLY A 504 42.53 11.57 7.07
C GLY A 504 42.54 10.14 7.61
N THR A 505 43.50 9.34 7.13
CA THR A 505 43.73 7.96 7.58
C THR A 505 44.53 7.85 8.89
N ASN A 506 44.96 8.98 9.48
CA ASN A 506 45.99 8.99 10.52
C ASN A 506 45.47 9.57 11.84
N ILE A 507 46.02 9.05 12.95
CA ILE A 507 45.86 9.63 14.29
C ILE A 507 47.21 10.16 14.74
N TYR A 508 47.24 11.43 15.12
CA TYR A 508 48.40 12.13 15.65
C TYR A 508 48.24 12.28 17.16
N LEU A 509 49.25 11.84 17.93
CA LEU A 509 49.32 12.09 19.36
C LEU A 509 50.26 13.28 19.60
N VAL A 510 49.69 14.41 19.98
CA VAL A 510 50.37 15.70 20.21
C VAL A 510 50.53 15.91 21.72
N ILE A 511 51.69 16.41 22.14
CA ILE A 511 51.96 16.85 23.53
C ILE A 511 52.42 18.31 23.44
N PRO A 512 51.52 19.28 23.64
CA PRO A 512 51.82 20.69 23.43
C PRO A 512 52.67 21.27 24.60
N SER A 513 53.65 22.10 24.26
CA SER A 513 54.65 22.71 25.16
C SER A 513 54.14 23.82 26.09
N ILE A 514 52.91 23.66 26.62
CA ILE A 514 52.19 24.64 27.44
C ILE A 514 51.97 24.21 28.89
N PHE A 515 52.38 22.99 29.28
CA PHE A 515 52.05 22.41 30.58
C PHE A 515 53.23 22.35 31.56
N GLY A 516 54.45 22.55 31.08
CA GLY A 516 55.65 22.49 31.89
C GLY A 516 56.22 21.08 32.01
N TYR A 517 57.50 21.00 32.40
CA TYR A 517 58.33 19.81 32.24
C TYR A 517 57.67 18.53 32.76
N ASP A 518 57.28 18.47 34.04
CA ASP A 518 56.83 17.25 34.71
C ASP A 518 55.62 16.60 34.02
N ILE A 519 54.62 17.41 33.66
CA ILE A 519 53.38 16.94 33.02
C ILE A 519 53.66 16.47 31.58
N GLU A 520 54.49 17.20 30.85
CA GLU A 520 54.85 16.85 29.49
C GLU A 520 55.77 15.62 29.43
N ASP A 521 56.68 15.46 30.39
CA ASP A 521 57.61 14.33 30.48
C ASP A 521 56.88 13.04 30.88
N HIS A 522 55.97 13.10 31.87
CA HIS A 522 55.03 12.00 32.13
C HIS A 522 54.19 11.64 30.90
N SER A 523 53.80 12.64 30.10
CA SER A 523 53.05 12.41 28.86
C SER A 523 53.91 11.74 27.78
N ARG A 524 55.15 12.20 27.59
CA ARG A 524 56.12 11.61 26.65
C ARG A 524 56.43 10.17 27.06
N LEU A 525 56.79 9.94 28.31
CA LEU A 525 57.10 8.62 28.87
C LEU A 525 55.92 7.64 28.71
N LYS A 526 54.67 8.07 28.90
CA LYS A 526 53.50 7.20 28.69
C LYS A 526 53.31 6.77 27.23
N ILE A 527 53.72 7.59 26.25
CA ILE A 527 53.80 7.18 24.83
C ILE A 527 55.05 6.31 24.62
N GLU A 528 56.21 6.70 25.16
CA GLU A 528 57.47 6.01 24.86
C GLU A 528 57.56 4.59 25.46
N ASN A 529 56.85 4.31 26.55
CA ASN A 529 56.71 2.96 27.13
C ASN A 529 56.17 1.92 26.13
N GLY A 530 55.39 2.33 25.12
CA GLY A 530 54.94 1.44 24.05
C GLY A 530 56.08 0.98 23.11
N TRP A 531 57.19 1.72 23.00
CA TRP A 531 58.33 1.43 22.13
C TRP A 531 59.28 0.34 22.67
N GLY A 532 58.72 -0.71 23.29
CA GLY A 532 59.45 -1.89 23.76
C GLY A 532 58.69 -3.21 23.59
N TYR A 533 57.35 -3.18 23.63
CA TYR A 533 56.52 -4.38 23.47
C TYR A 533 56.61 -5.02 22.08
N GLY A 534 56.83 -4.21 21.04
CA GLY A 534 56.86 -4.64 19.63
C GLY A 534 58.24 -5.09 19.14
N LYS A 535 58.76 -6.23 19.63
CA LYS A 535 59.70 -7.11 18.87
C LYS A 535 60.02 -8.47 19.52
N ASN A 536 60.03 -8.55 20.86
CA ASN A 536 60.31 -9.80 21.58
C ASN A 536 59.03 -10.31 22.26
N GLY A 537 58.20 -11.10 21.56
CA GLY A 537 56.86 -11.44 22.09
C GLY A 537 56.08 -12.60 21.46
N SER A 538 56.69 -13.44 20.61
CA SER A 538 56.00 -14.57 19.95
C SER A 538 56.42 -15.95 20.48
N ASN A 539 56.80 -16.05 21.76
CA ASN A 539 57.03 -17.33 22.45
C ASN A 539 55.84 -17.65 23.37
N THR A 540 54.73 -18.09 22.77
CA THR A 540 53.65 -18.80 23.47
C THR A 540 53.61 -20.25 23.01
N THR A 541 54.70 -20.96 23.23
CA THR A 541 54.66 -22.42 23.29
C THR A 541 53.81 -22.86 24.48
N ASN A 542 53.20 -24.04 24.37
CA ASN A 542 52.45 -24.73 25.43
C ASN A 542 51.13 -24.09 25.88
N LEU A 543 50.07 -24.33 25.11
CA LEU A 543 48.99 -25.13 25.66
C LEU A 543 48.46 -26.13 24.61
N LYS A 544 49.01 -27.36 24.62
CA LYS A 544 48.37 -28.50 23.95
C LYS A 544 47.36 -29.12 24.91
N SER A 545 46.08 -28.86 24.71
CA SER A 545 45.03 -29.81 25.09
C SER A 545 44.88 -30.83 23.96
N ILE A 546 44.83 -32.11 24.31
CA ILE A 546 44.67 -33.21 23.35
C ILE A 546 43.21 -33.25 22.90
N ASP A 547 42.99 -33.31 21.59
CA ASP A 547 42.09 -34.29 20.98
C ASP A 547 42.47 -34.49 19.52
N ASN A 548 42.37 -35.74 19.05
CA ASN A 548 42.64 -36.12 17.65
C ASN A 548 41.31 -36.33 16.94
N THR A 549 41.14 -35.77 15.73
CA THR A 549 40.86 -36.58 14.52
C THR A 549 40.76 -35.71 13.26
N ASN A 550 40.97 -36.37 12.12
CA ASN A 550 40.74 -35.95 10.74
C ASN A 550 41.78 -35.00 10.11
N GLU A 551 41.89 -35.18 8.80
CA GLU A 551 43.00 -34.76 7.93
C GLU A 551 42.55 -33.65 6.97
N ASP A 552 43.44 -33.22 6.09
CA ASP A 552 43.23 -32.31 4.95
C ASP A 552 42.56 -30.94 5.23
N ASP A 553 43.37 -29.88 5.26
CA ASP A 553 43.57 -29.17 3.99
C ASP A 553 44.85 -28.30 3.94
N GLY A 554 45.39 -28.12 2.74
CA GLY A 554 46.73 -27.55 2.51
C GLY A 554 46.81 -26.02 2.31
N GLU A 555 46.18 -25.21 3.17
CA GLU A 555 46.28 -23.74 3.05
C GLU A 555 47.59 -23.17 3.64
N THR A 556 48.33 -22.41 2.82
CA THR A 556 49.52 -21.66 3.26
C THR A 556 49.16 -20.59 4.31
N GLU A 557 49.85 -20.60 5.46
CA GLU A 557 49.64 -19.63 6.55
C GLU A 557 49.89 -18.17 6.09
N GLN A 558 48.83 -17.47 5.71
CA GLN A 558 48.91 -16.03 5.45
C GLN A 558 49.16 -15.29 6.76
N ALA A 559 50.38 -14.76 6.92
CA ALA A 559 50.80 -14.00 8.09
C ALA A 559 49.75 -12.92 8.47
N LYS A 560 49.33 -12.91 9.74
CA LYS A 560 48.32 -12.00 10.28
C LYS A 560 48.74 -10.54 10.10
N SER A 561 48.27 -9.89 9.04
CA SER A 561 48.59 -8.48 8.77
C SER A 561 47.89 -7.56 9.78
N ASP A 562 48.64 -6.74 10.51
CA ASP A 562 48.10 -5.78 11.46
C ASP A 562 47.10 -4.80 10.85
N ALA A 563 46.16 -4.32 11.68
CA ALA A 563 45.06 -3.45 11.25
C ALA A 563 45.46 -1.96 11.12
N ALA A 564 46.40 -1.50 11.94
CA ALA A 564 46.97 -0.15 11.90
C ALA A 564 48.37 -0.15 12.50
N THR A 565 49.31 0.59 11.90
CA THR A 565 50.72 0.63 12.30
C THR A 565 51.03 1.87 13.14
N TRP A 566 51.85 1.69 14.18
CA TRP A 566 52.36 2.77 15.03
C TRP A 566 53.76 3.18 14.55
N ASN A 567 53.93 4.46 14.24
CA ASN A 567 55.17 5.02 13.70
C ASN A 567 55.79 6.06 14.65
N LYS A 568 57.12 6.12 14.69
CA LYS A 568 57.84 7.24 15.32
C LYS A 568 57.75 8.47 14.40
N PRO A 569 57.56 9.69 14.95
CA PRO A 569 57.34 10.89 14.16
C PRO A 569 58.59 11.28 13.36
N THR A 570 58.38 11.77 12.13
CA THR A 570 59.43 12.34 11.27
C THR A 570 60.00 13.64 11.83
N GLY A 571 61.08 14.16 11.25
CA GLY A 571 61.67 15.45 11.65
C GLY A 571 60.67 16.62 11.61
N SER A 572 59.88 16.72 10.53
CA SER A 572 58.84 17.75 10.37
C SER A 572 57.66 17.57 11.33
N GLN A 573 57.31 16.32 11.67
CA GLN A 573 56.28 16.03 12.66
C GLN A 573 56.74 16.36 14.09
N LYS A 574 58.02 16.10 14.42
CA LYS A 574 58.59 16.49 15.72
C LYS A 574 58.59 18.01 15.93
N SER A 575 58.88 18.81 14.90
CA SER A 575 58.77 20.28 14.99
C SER A 575 57.32 20.81 15.09
N ARG A 576 56.33 19.92 14.97
CA ARG A 576 54.88 20.18 15.18
C ARG A 576 54.37 19.63 16.51
N GLU A 577 55.29 19.17 17.37
CA GLU A 577 55.04 18.57 18.70
C GLU A 577 54.21 17.26 18.66
N ILE A 578 54.24 16.57 17.52
CA ILE A 578 53.70 15.23 17.34
C ILE A 578 54.69 14.22 17.94
N SER A 579 54.25 13.44 18.92
CA SER A 579 55.04 12.42 19.63
C SER A 579 54.86 11.02 19.04
N CYS A 580 53.72 10.72 18.44
CA CYS A 580 53.46 9.46 17.72
C CYS A 580 52.43 9.64 16.59
N VAL A 581 52.56 8.83 15.53
CA VAL A 581 51.61 8.76 14.41
C VAL A 581 51.12 7.33 14.25
N ILE A 582 49.80 7.13 14.22
CA ILE A 582 49.16 5.84 13.97
C ILE A 582 48.51 5.91 12.59
N SER A 583 49.03 5.14 11.63
CA SER A 583 48.46 5.06 10.28
C SER A 583 47.52 3.87 10.16
N THR A 584 46.24 4.14 9.88
CA THR A 584 45.26 3.09 9.56
C THR A 584 45.36 2.70 8.08
N ARG A 585 44.94 1.47 7.77
CA ARG A 585 45.13 0.87 6.44
C ARG A 585 44.06 1.32 5.45
N ARG A 586 44.50 1.86 4.29
CA ARG A 586 43.63 2.08 3.11
C ARG A 586 43.04 0.75 2.62
N SER A 587 41.77 0.77 2.17
CA SER A 587 41.09 -0.45 1.72
C SER A 587 41.77 -1.04 0.48
N LYS A 588 41.88 -2.38 0.40
CA LYS A 588 42.36 -3.05 -0.82
C LYS A 588 41.20 -3.17 -1.80
N GLY A 589 41.22 -2.38 -2.88
CA GLY A 589 40.30 -2.56 -4.01
C GLY A 589 40.16 -1.33 -4.92
N ASP A 590 40.39 -0.13 -4.38
CA ASP A 590 40.16 1.12 -5.09
C ASP A 590 41.17 2.17 -4.60
N SER A 591 41.92 2.80 -5.51
CA SER A 591 42.92 3.82 -5.15
C SER A 591 42.29 5.18 -4.79
N SER A 592 41.00 5.39 -5.08
CA SER A 592 40.29 6.65 -4.83
C SER A 592 39.67 6.77 -3.43
N LYS A 593 39.48 5.67 -2.69
CA LYS A 593 38.71 5.67 -1.43
C LYS A 593 39.62 5.65 -0.20
N THR A 594 39.83 6.83 0.38
CA THR A 594 40.58 7.03 1.63
C THR A 594 39.76 6.58 2.84
N CYS A 595 40.37 5.78 3.72
CA CYS A 595 39.73 5.29 4.94
C CYS A 595 39.74 6.38 6.02
N ALA A 596 38.95 7.43 5.85
CA ALA A 596 38.94 8.58 6.75
C ALA A 596 38.40 8.22 8.14
N ILE A 597 39.14 8.60 9.17
CA ILE A 597 38.73 8.48 10.57
C ILE A 597 37.79 9.65 10.87
N THR A 598 36.62 9.41 11.47
CA THR A 598 35.62 10.46 11.75
C THR A 598 35.33 10.69 13.22
N LYS A 599 35.66 9.73 14.10
CA LYS A 599 35.53 9.86 15.56
C LYS A 599 36.71 9.21 16.28
N ILE A 600 37.06 9.80 17.42
CA ILE A 600 37.94 9.25 18.45
C ILE A 600 37.20 9.37 19.79
N SER A 601 37.24 8.34 20.64
CA SER A 601 36.78 8.40 22.03
C SER A 601 37.76 7.67 22.95
N TRP A 602 38.17 8.30 24.04
CA TRP A 602 39.06 7.69 25.04
C TRP A 602 38.27 6.84 26.04
N HIS A 603 38.86 5.72 26.47
CA HIS A 603 38.42 5.01 27.66
C HIS A 603 38.75 5.85 28.91
N HIS A 604 37.92 5.81 29.95
CA HIS A 604 38.02 6.71 31.11
C HIS A 604 39.39 6.68 31.86
N ARG A 605 40.14 5.57 31.75
CA ARG A 605 41.52 5.44 32.29
C ARG A 605 42.63 6.06 31.42
N GLY A 606 42.33 6.48 30.19
CA GLY A 606 43.30 7.15 29.31
C GLY A 606 44.47 6.28 28.83
N ASP A 607 44.31 4.95 28.74
CA ASP A 607 45.28 4.04 28.07
C ASP A 607 44.72 3.48 26.77
N TYR A 608 43.43 3.11 26.77
CA TYR A 608 42.70 2.71 25.57
C TYR A 608 41.97 3.91 24.95
N PHE A 609 41.87 3.91 23.63
CA PHE A 609 40.91 4.73 22.88
C PHE A 609 40.37 3.96 21.67
N VAL A 610 39.16 4.31 21.24
CA VAL A 610 38.51 3.76 20.05
C VAL A 610 38.54 4.80 18.93
N SER A 611 38.83 4.36 17.72
CA SER A 611 38.66 5.15 16.49
C SER A 611 37.60 4.52 15.59
N VAL A 612 36.91 5.36 14.83
CA VAL A 612 35.87 4.96 13.87
C VAL A 612 36.20 5.47 12.48
N SER A 613 36.15 4.60 11.48
CA SER A 613 36.23 4.95 10.06
C SER A 613 35.00 4.39 9.33
N PRO A 614 34.05 5.23 8.86
CA PRO A 614 32.78 4.75 8.31
C PRO A 614 32.94 3.79 7.12
N GLU A 615 33.98 3.98 6.32
CA GLU A 615 34.28 3.18 5.12
C GLU A 615 35.29 2.04 5.34
N GLY A 616 35.82 1.87 6.57
CA GLY A 616 36.87 0.89 6.89
C GLY A 616 36.47 -0.59 6.84
N GLY A 617 35.25 -0.90 6.40
CA GLY A 617 34.73 -2.25 6.24
C GLY A 617 34.84 -3.12 7.50
N ASN A 618 34.90 -4.45 7.32
CA ASN A 618 34.86 -5.40 8.44
C ASN A 618 36.07 -5.34 9.40
N LYS A 619 37.24 -4.84 8.96
CA LYS A 619 38.49 -4.91 9.75
C LYS A 619 39.03 -3.57 10.27
N ALA A 620 38.62 -2.43 9.71
CA ALA A 620 39.11 -1.11 10.14
C ALA A 620 38.00 -0.14 10.60
N SER A 621 36.71 -0.47 10.42
CA SER A 621 35.62 0.46 10.76
C SER A 621 35.52 0.84 12.24
N VAL A 622 35.95 -0.06 13.13
CA VAL A 622 36.17 0.23 14.57
C VAL A 622 37.49 -0.40 14.97
N LEU A 623 38.40 0.39 15.54
CA LEU A 623 39.68 -0.07 16.08
C LEU A 623 39.83 0.40 17.53
N ILE A 624 40.26 -0.51 18.41
CA ILE A 624 40.69 -0.19 19.78
C ILE A 624 42.21 -0.10 19.78
N HIS A 625 42.74 1.03 20.19
CA HIS A 625 44.16 1.31 20.33
C HIS A 625 44.56 1.26 21.80
N GLN A 626 45.66 0.57 22.13
CA GLN A 626 46.26 0.56 23.46
C GLN A 626 47.59 1.32 23.44
N LEU A 627 47.65 2.43 24.18
CA LEU A 627 48.82 3.30 24.21
C LEU A 627 50.04 2.62 24.85
N SER A 628 49.88 2.07 26.06
CA SER A 628 50.95 1.42 26.83
C SER A 628 51.68 0.25 26.14
N ARG A 629 51.16 -0.27 25.02
CA ARG A 629 51.74 -1.40 24.27
C ARG A 629 51.95 -1.14 22.77
N HIS A 630 51.48 0.00 22.25
CA HIS A 630 51.40 0.29 20.81
C HIS A 630 50.74 -0.84 19.99
N VAL A 631 49.57 -1.30 20.46
CA VAL A 631 48.77 -2.35 19.79
C VAL A 631 47.44 -1.76 19.31
N SER A 632 47.06 -2.09 18.07
CA SER A 632 45.77 -1.75 17.47
C SER A 632 44.98 -3.02 17.19
N GLN A 633 43.78 -3.17 17.75
CA GLN A 633 42.94 -4.37 17.61
C GLN A 633 41.60 -4.03 16.94
N SER A 634 41.15 -4.90 16.04
CA SER A 634 39.78 -4.88 15.51
C SER A 634 38.90 -5.80 16.37
N PRO A 635 38.03 -5.28 17.27
CA PRO A 635 37.25 -6.11 18.20
C PRO A 635 36.16 -6.96 17.52
N PHE A 636 35.84 -6.69 16.25
CA PHE A 636 34.75 -7.35 15.52
C PHE A 636 35.27 -8.11 14.29
N ARG A 637 34.82 -9.36 14.11
CA ARG A 637 35.08 -10.16 12.89
C ARG A 637 34.22 -9.73 11.69
N LYS A 638 33.07 -9.10 11.95
CA LYS A 638 32.13 -8.56 10.94
C LYS A 638 31.48 -7.27 11.47
N SER A 639 31.57 -6.17 10.72
CA SER A 639 30.82 -4.92 10.96
C SER A 639 29.41 -5.02 10.41
N ARG A 640 28.39 -4.51 11.12
CA ARG A 640 26.96 -4.60 10.71
C ARG A 640 26.40 -3.23 10.31
N GLY A 641 26.72 -2.84 9.07
CA GLY A 641 26.41 -1.54 8.47
C GLY A 641 27.48 -0.49 8.75
N ILE A 642 27.36 0.68 8.12
CA ILE A 642 28.27 1.81 8.30
C ILE A 642 28.21 2.30 9.75
N VAL A 643 29.38 2.47 10.37
CA VAL A 643 29.54 2.96 11.75
C VAL A 643 29.78 4.47 11.73
N MET A 644 29.08 5.19 12.62
CA MET A 644 29.09 6.65 12.71
C MET A 644 29.80 7.15 13.97
N ASP A 645 29.70 6.41 15.07
CA ASP A 645 30.22 6.80 16.40
C ASP A 645 30.51 5.54 17.23
N ALA A 646 31.43 5.63 18.19
CA ALA A 646 31.70 4.56 19.15
C ALA A 646 32.30 5.15 20.44
N GLN A 647 31.80 4.68 21.59
CA GLN A 647 32.17 5.18 22.91
C GLN A 647 32.24 4.04 23.93
N PHE A 648 33.17 4.14 24.87
CA PHE A 648 33.20 3.22 26.01
C PHE A 648 32.11 3.60 27.01
N HIS A 649 31.52 2.59 27.64
CA HIS A 649 30.64 2.80 28.79
C HIS A 649 31.46 3.37 29.98
N PRO A 650 30.95 4.33 30.79
CA PRO A 650 31.75 5.03 31.79
C PRO A 650 32.34 4.15 32.92
N THR A 651 31.63 3.09 33.31
CA THR A 651 31.96 2.23 34.47
C THR A 651 32.12 0.74 34.11
N LYS A 652 31.11 0.13 33.48
CA LYS A 652 31.11 -1.26 32.99
C LYS A 652 32.09 -1.45 31.81
N PRO A 653 32.67 -2.65 31.60
CA PRO A 653 33.62 -2.94 30.51
C PRO A 653 32.94 -3.13 29.15
N GLU A 654 32.05 -2.21 28.77
CA GLU A 654 31.25 -2.28 27.54
C GLU A 654 31.70 -1.25 26.49
N LEU A 655 31.61 -1.62 25.22
CA LEU A 655 31.79 -0.74 24.06
C LEU A 655 30.43 -0.55 23.36
N ILE A 656 30.02 0.70 23.25
CA ILE A 656 28.77 1.11 22.62
C ILE A 656 29.09 1.61 21.21
N VAL A 657 28.47 1.02 20.20
CA VAL A 657 28.76 1.25 18.78
C VAL A 657 27.49 1.71 18.05
N MET A 658 27.56 2.90 17.46
CA MET A 658 26.50 3.48 16.62
C MET A 658 26.74 3.15 15.15
N SER A 659 25.88 2.30 14.59
CA SER A 659 25.66 2.27 13.13
C SER A 659 24.55 3.24 12.74
N GLN A 660 24.50 3.64 11.46
CA GLN A 660 23.53 4.64 10.94
C GLN A 660 22.06 4.47 11.39
N ARG A 661 21.59 3.25 11.68
CA ARG A 661 20.21 2.95 12.12
C ARG A 661 20.08 2.30 13.51
N TYR A 662 21.18 1.86 14.12
CA TYR A 662 21.13 1.03 15.34
C TYR A 662 22.32 1.30 16.25
N ILE A 663 22.05 1.34 17.56
CA ILE A 663 23.07 1.33 18.61
C ILE A 663 23.20 -0.10 19.15
N ARG A 664 24.43 -0.58 19.32
CA ARG A 664 24.74 -1.92 19.82
C ARG A 664 25.71 -1.82 20.99
N ILE A 665 25.42 -2.53 22.07
CA ILE A 665 26.22 -2.56 23.30
C ILE A 665 26.92 -3.92 23.35
N TYR A 666 28.25 -3.91 23.39
CA TYR A 666 29.09 -5.10 23.41
C TYR A 666 29.88 -5.18 24.71
N ASP A 667 29.84 -6.32 25.39
CA ASP A 667 30.72 -6.61 26.52
C ASP A 667 32.10 -7.00 25.97
N LEU A 668 33.15 -6.26 26.36
CA LEU A 668 34.52 -6.51 25.91
C LEU A 668 35.20 -7.68 26.62
N GLN A 669 34.75 -8.02 27.83
CA GLN A 669 35.27 -9.14 28.63
C GLN A 669 34.65 -10.46 28.18
N GLN A 670 33.33 -10.47 27.89
CA GLN A 670 32.61 -11.63 27.36
C GLN A 670 32.62 -11.71 25.82
N GLN A 671 33.14 -10.70 25.14
CA GLN A 671 33.22 -10.58 23.66
C GLN A 671 31.87 -10.79 22.94
N LYS A 672 30.75 -10.43 23.59
CA LYS A 672 29.38 -10.70 23.11
C LYS A 672 28.55 -9.42 22.98
N LEU A 673 27.54 -9.47 22.12
CA LEU A 673 26.49 -8.44 22.05
C LEU A 673 25.57 -8.60 23.28
N VAL A 674 25.30 -7.51 23.99
CA VAL A 674 24.45 -7.46 25.19
C VAL A 674 23.05 -6.91 24.84
N LYS A 675 22.99 -5.68 24.31
CA LYS A 675 21.73 -5.02 23.90
C LYS A 675 21.83 -4.43 22.49
N LYS A 676 20.69 -4.33 21.78
CA LYS A 676 20.55 -3.72 20.44
C LYS A 676 19.36 -2.78 20.44
N LEU A 677 19.63 -1.48 20.59
CA LEU A 677 18.59 -0.45 20.58
C LEU A 677 18.04 -0.22 19.17
N LEU A 678 16.81 0.28 19.12
CA LEU A 678 16.03 0.58 17.92
C LEU A 678 15.59 2.07 17.95
N PRO A 679 16.47 3.02 17.58
CA PRO A 679 16.19 4.45 17.76
C PRO A 679 15.10 5.05 16.85
N GLY A 680 14.63 4.32 15.84
CA GLY A 680 13.58 4.80 14.93
C GLY A 680 14.00 5.99 14.04
N ALA A 681 15.31 6.18 13.85
CA ALA A 681 15.89 7.11 12.89
C ALA A 681 16.57 6.36 11.74
N LYS A 682 16.58 6.97 10.55
CA LYS A 682 17.20 6.42 9.33
C LYS A 682 18.70 6.75 9.28
N TRP A 683 19.08 7.91 9.82
CA TRP A 683 20.46 8.39 9.85
C TRP A 683 20.82 9.00 11.21
N LEU A 684 21.48 8.22 12.07
CA LEU A 684 22.08 8.67 13.32
C LEU A 684 23.40 9.41 13.05
N SER A 685 23.67 10.47 13.82
CA SER A 685 24.81 11.37 13.63
C SER A 685 25.87 11.24 14.73
N CYS A 686 25.43 11.11 15.98
CA CYS A 686 26.28 11.11 17.17
C CYS A 686 25.53 10.58 18.39
N MET A 687 26.27 10.08 19.38
CA MET A 687 25.75 9.69 20.69
C MET A 687 26.51 10.38 21.82
N ASP A 688 25.91 10.38 23.01
CA ASP A 688 26.65 10.45 24.26
C ASP A 688 26.01 9.58 25.34
N VAL A 689 26.82 9.08 26.27
CA VAL A 689 26.43 8.17 27.35
C VAL A 689 26.45 8.92 28.69
N HIS A 690 25.42 8.70 29.52
CA HIS A 690 25.28 9.41 30.78
C HIS A 690 26.39 9.02 31.78
N PRO A 691 27.07 9.97 32.46
CA PRO A 691 28.21 9.67 33.33
C PRO A 691 27.85 8.89 34.61
N ARG A 692 26.66 9.13 35.19
CA ARG A 692 26.13 8.35 36.32
C ARG A 692 25.49 7.08 35.76
N GLY A 693 25.88 5.92 36.28
CA GLY A 693 25.37 4.60 35.87
C GLY A 693 25.89 4.13 34.51
N GLY A 694 25.63 4.91 33.46
CA GLY A 694 25.78 4.56 32.05
C GLY A 694 24.47 4.08 31.40
N ASP A 695 23.39 4.04 32.19
CA ASP A 695 22.11 3.37 31.87
C ASP A 695 21.16 4.19 31.01
N HIS A 696 21.54 5.41 30.62
CA HIS A 696 20.86 6.19 29.59
C HIS A 696 21.82 6.70 28.51
N ILE A 697 21.33 6.73 27.27
CA ILE A 697 22.07 7.17 26.09
C ILE A 697 21.22 8.20 25.34
N ILE A 698 21.82 9.30 24.94
CA ILE A 698 21.22 10.28 24.02
C ILE A 698 21.83 10.13 22.63
N ALA A 699 20.97 10.15 21.61
CA ALA A 699 21.37 10.01 20.22
C ALA A 699 20.80 11.15 19.36
N GLY A 700 21.70 11.81 18.60
CA GLY A 700 21.35 12.77 17.57
C GLY A 700 21.11 12.09 16.22
N SER A 701 20.29 12.73 15.39
CA SER A 701 20.00 12.27 14.03
C SER A 701 19.99 13.42 13.04
N PHE A 702 20.45 13.13 11.80
CA PHE A 702 20.26 14.02 10.66
C PHE A 702 18.78 14.21 10.30
N ASP A 703 17.91 13.27 10.71
CA ASP A 703 16.43 13.34 10.59
C ASP A 703 15.78 14.34 11.58
N LYS A 704 16.56 15.28 12.16
CA LYS A 704 16.16 16.34 13.09
C LYS A 704 15.64 15.85 14.47
N ARG A 705 15.87 14.58 14.79
CA ARG A 705 15.39 13.91 16.02
C ARG A 705 16.51 13.82 17.05
N LEU A 706 16.22 14.27 18.26
CA LEU A 706 16.99 13.96 19.47
C LEU A 706 16.27 12.84 20.22
N LEU A 707 16.97 11.78 20.54
CA LEU A 707 16.39 10.53 21.03
C LEU A 707 16.98 10.21 22.40
N TRP A 708 16.13 10.12 23.42
CA TRP A 708 16.53 9.62 24.74
C TRP A 708 16.24 8.12 24.82
N HIS A 709 17.27 7.31 25.01
CA HIS A 709 17.16 5.91 25.35
C HIS A 709 17.44 5.71 26.83
N ASP A 710 16.51 5.00 27.47
CA ASP A 710 16.72 4.35 28.74
C ASP A 710 17.05 2.88 28.44
N LEU A 711 18.16 2.36 28.97
CA LEU A 711 18.64 1.03 28.58
C LEU A 711 17.83 -0.11 29.19
N ASP A 712 17.16 0.11 30.31
CA ASP A 712 16.44 -0.94 31.06
C ASP A 712 14.92 -0.87 30.85
N LEU A 713 14.37 0.31 30.55
CA LEU A 713 12.96 0.45 30.17
C LEU A 713 12.63 -0.19 28.80
N SER A 714 13.43 0.09 27.76
CA SER A 714 13.15 -0.41 26.39
C SER A 714 14.31 -0.33 25.41
N ASN A 715 14.29 -1.18 24.39
CA ASN A 715 15.14 -1.00 23.20
C ASN A 715 14.70 0.19 22.32
N THR A 716 13.45 0.64 22.40
CA THR A 716 12.93 1.85 21.73
C THR A 716 13.29 3.12 22.51
N PRO A 717 13.28 4.33 21.90
CA PRO A 717 13.54 5.57 22.64
C PRO A 717 12.38 5.89 23.60
N TYR A 718 12.71 6.15 24.87
CA TYR A 718 11.76 6.61 25.90
C TYR A 718 11.09 7.94 25.51
N LYS A 719 11.87 8.90 25.00
CA LYS A 719 11.36 10.21 24.57
C LYS A 719 12.03 10.66 23.27
N THR A 720 11.22 11.02 22.29
CA THR A 720 11.67 11.62 21.02
C THR A 720 11.41 13.12 21.04
N LEU A 721 12.47 13.93 20.93
CA LEU A 721 12.42 15.38 20.97
C LEU A 721 12.74 15.95 19.57
N ARG A 722 12.02 16.99 19.14
CA ARG A 722 12.06 17.55 17.78
C ARG A 722 12.07 19.09 17.77
N TYR A 723 13.04 19.69 18.46
CA TYR A 723 13.17 21.15 18.60
C TYR A 723 14.01 21.85 17.51
N HIS A 724 14.77 21.08 16.72
CA HIS A 724 15.68 21.60 15.69
C HIS A 724 15.04 21.65 14.30
N LYS A 725 15.35 22.71 13.53
CA LYS A 725 14.82 22.89 12.17
C LYS A 725 15.65 22.15 11.11
N LYS A 726 16.88 21.76 11.43
CA LYS A 726 17.80 20.99 10.57
C LYS A 726 18.39 19.77 11.30
N ALA A 727 19.29 19.06 10.62
CA ALA A 727 20.05 17.94 11.16
C ALA A 727 20.73 18.29 12.49
N ILE A 728 20.80 17.32 13.41
CA ILE A 728 21.59 17.41 14.63
C ILE A 728 23.00 16.91 14.31
N ARG A 729 24.03 17.64 14.74
CA ARG A 729 25.46 17.33 14.50
C ARG A 729 26.14 16.76 15.74
N ALA A 730 25.92 17.40 16.87
CA ALA A 730 26.52 17.03 18.15
C ALA A 730 25.47 17.01 19.27
N VAL A 731 25.67 16.09 20.20
CA VAL A 731 24.86 15.88 21.41
C VAL A 731 25.84 15.54 22.53
N ALA A 732 25.66 16.11 23.73
CA ALA A 732 26.57 15.87 24.85
C ALA A 732 25.85 16.03 26.20
N PHE A 733 26.19 15.14 27.14
CA PHE A 733 25.93 15.26 28.57
C PHE A 733 27.04 16.06 29.25
N HIS A 734 26.64 16.82 30.26
CA HIS A 734 27.58 17.34 31.25
C HIS A 734 28.22 16.16 32.00
N LYS A 735 29.53 16.22 32.30
CA LYS A 735 30.28 15.09 32.89
C LYS A 735 30.55 15.22 34.40
N GLY A 736 30.24 16.38 34.99
CA GLY A 736 30.22 16.59 36.44
C GLY A 736 28.91 16.15 37.09
N SER A 737 28.59 16.70 38.27
CA SER A 737 27.38 16.36 39.05
C SER A 737 26.07 17.01 38.55
N MET A 738 26.12 17.84 37.50
CA MET A 738 24.96 18.55 36.96
C MET A 738 24.18 17.70 35.95
N SER A 739 22.87 17.60 36.14
CA SER A 739 21.89 16.92 35.30
C SER A 739 21.57 17.67 33.99
N LEU A 740 22.60 18.11 33.26
CA LEU A 740 22.47 18.89 32.03
C LEU A 740 22.88 18.10 30.78
N PHE A 741 22.16 18.34 29.68
CA PHE A 741 22.56 17.88 28.35
C PHE A 741 22.19 18.91 27.26
N CYS A 742 22.82 18.78 26.10
CA CYS A 742 22.62 19.70 24.98
C CYS A 742 22.55 18.96 23.64
N SER A 743 21.91 19.59 22.66
CA SER A 743 21.91 19.15 21.25
C SER A 743 22.11 20.34 20.31
N ALA A 744 22.93 20.15 19.28
CA ALA A 744 23.39 21.22 18.40
C ALA A 744 23.09 20.90 16.93
N SER A 745 22.65 21.90 16.16
CA SER A 745 22.13 21.70 14.81
C SER A 745 22.78 22.58 13.74
N ASP A 746 22.67 22.10 12.49
CA ASP A 746 22.96 22.85 11.27
C ASP A 746 22.12 24.14 11.10
N ASP A 747 21.09 24.37 11.93
CA ASP A 747 20.34 25.63 11.96
C ASP A 747 21.04 26.75 12.75
N GLY A 748 22.22 26.48 13.32
CA GLY A 748 23.04 27.46 14.05
C GLY A 748 22.65 27.62 15.52
N THR A 749 21.74 26.77 16.03
CA THR A 749 21.26 26.81 17.41
C THR A 749 21.65 25.57 18.22
N ILE A 750 21.65 25.74 19.54
CA ILE A 750 21.94 24.69 20.52
C ILE A 750 20.83 24.71 21.55
N ASP A 751 20.13 23.60 21.72
CA ASP A 751 19.09 23.46 22.73
C ASP A 751 19.66 22.75 23.95
N VAL A 752 19.50 23.38 25.12
CA VAL A 752 19.98 22.94 26.43
C VAL A 752 18.81 22.44 27.28
N PHE A 753 19.00 21.31 27.95
CA PHE A 753 17.99 20.56 28.65
C PHE A 753 18.48 20.14 30.04
N HIS A 754 17.52 19.95 30.96
CA HIS A 754 17.69 19.28 32.24
C HIS A 754 17.21 17.83 32.13
N ALA A 755 17.87 16.91 32.83
CA ALA A 755 17.47 15.52 32.97
C ALA A 755 17.64 15.06 34.44
N THR A 756 16.61 15.22 35.28
CA THR A 756 16.63 14.59 36.61
C THR A 756 16.44 13.09 36.41
N LEU A 757 17.53 12.36 36.64
CA LEU A 757 17.50 10.91 36.80
C LEU A 757 17.21 10.58 38.26
N TYR A 758 16.55 9.46 38.47
CA TYR A 758 16.28 8.90 39.78
C TYR A 758 17.02 7.57 39.89
N ASP A 759 17.66 7.30 41.02
CA ASP A 759 18.31 6.00 41.26
C ASP A 759 17.30 4.89 41.61
N ASP A 760 16.01 5.24 41.78
CA ASP A 760 14.91 4.29 41.96
C ASP A 760 14.40 3.77 40.60
N MET A 761 14.42 2.45 40.46
CA MET A 761 14.15 1.70 39.24
C MET A 761 12.73 1.88 38.68
N MET A 762 11.78 2.38 39.48
CA MET A 762 10.41 2.61 39.06
C MET A 762 10.15 4.01 38.46
N THR A 763 11.06 4.97 38.65
CA THR A 763 10.84 6.38 38.32
C THR A 763 11.55 6.83 37.03
N ASN A 764 10.76 6.99 35.95
CA ASN A 764 11.24 7.44 34.64
C ASN A 764 11.93 8.82 34.68
N PRO A 765 12.97 9.07 33.85
CA PRO A 765 13.74 10.31 33.88
C PRO A 765 12.93 11.53 33.39
N LEU A 766 12.90 12.58 34.19
CA LEU A 766 12.18 13.83 33.88
C LEU A 766 13.06 14.76 33.04
N LEU A 767 12.65 14.97 31.79
CA LEU A 767 13.38 15.74 30.77
C LEU A 767 12.69 17.08 30.48
N VAL A 768 13.37 18.19 30.80
CA VAL A 768 12.85 19.58 30.72
C VAL A 768 13.72 20.44 29.78
N PRO A 769 13.14 21.13 28.77
CA PRO A 769 13.89 22.11 27.97
C PRO A 769 14.16 23.39 28.79
N LEU A 770 15.41 23.85 28.83
CA LEU A 770 15.81 25.03 29.61
C LEU A 770 15.99 26.28 28.72
N LYS A 771 16.80 26.16 27.66
CA LYS A 771 17.20 27.31 26.85
C LYS A 771 17.60 26.92 25.44
N LYS A 772 17.08 27.67 24.45
CA LYS A 772 17.61 27.73 23.10
C LYS A 772 18.71 28.80 23.03
N LEU A 773 19.92 28.39 22.73
CA LEU A 773 21.09 29.23 22.52
C LEU A 773 21.23 29.51 21.02
N SER A 774 21.27 30.79 20.65
CA SER A 774 21.39 31.26 19.27
C SER A 774 22.54 32.24 19.14
N GLY A 775 23.29 32.16 18.04
CA GLY A 775 24.35 33.13 17.77
C GLY A 775 25.38 32.73 16.71
N HIS A 776 25.58 31.43 16.46
CA HIS A 776 26.43 30.99 15.34
C HIS A 776 25.79 31.36 14.01
N LYS A 777 26.60 31.85 13.07
CA LYS A 777 26.14 32.12 11.70
C LYS A 777 26.08 30.82 10.91
N VAL A 778 24.97 30.57 10.22
CA VAL A 778 24.84 29.45 9.28
C VAL A 778 25.65 29.77 8.02
N VAL A 779 26.53 28.86 7.60
CA VAL A 779 27.41 28.99 6.43
C VAL A 779 27.28 27.73 5.59
N ASN A 780 27.02 27.86 4.29
CA ASN A 780 26.80 26.73 3.35
C ASN A 780 25.81 25.68 3.90
N SER A 781 24.74 26.16 4.53
CA SER A 781 23.72 25.39 5.24
C SER A 781 24.18 24.59 6.49
N LEU A 782 25.46 24.64 6.86
CA LEU A 782 25.99 24.12 8.12
C LEU A 782 25.88 25.17 9.25
N GLY A 783 25.78 24.69 10.48
CA GLY A 783 25.56 25.53 11.68
C GLY A 783 26.59 25.24 12.75
N VAL A 784 26.16 24.62 13.85
CA VAL A 784 27.05 24.16 14.93
C VAL A 784 27.45 22.71 14.66
N LEU A 785 28.76 22.46 14.51
CA LEU A 785 29.31 21.16 14.09
C LEU A 785 29.69 20.26 15.28
N SER A 786 30.20 20.86 16.35
CA SER A 786 30.64 20.14 17.56
C SER A 786 30.35 20.96 18.81
N VAL A 787 30.13 20.26 19.93
CA VAL A 787 29.83 20.82 21.25
C VAL A 787 30.47 19.95 22.33
N CYS A 788 30.98 20.57 23.40
CA CYS A 788 31.53 19.90 24.58
C CYS A 788 31.16 20.69 25.85
N TRP A 789 30.87 20.00 26.94
CA TRP A 789 30.65 20.63 28.25
C TRP A 789 31.98 20.86 28.98
N HIS A 790 32.03 21.89 29.81
CA HIS A 790 33.07 22.04 30.82
C HIS A 790 33.01 20.90 31.86
N PRO A 791 34.13 20.38 32.41
CA PRO A 791 34.10 19.24 33.33
C PRO A 791 33.46 19.48 34.71
N LYS A 792 33.14 20.74 35.09
CA LYS A 792 32.64 21.11 36.43
C LYS A 792 31.47 22.11 36.38
N GLU A 793 31.77 23.37 36.03
CA GLU A 793 30.79 24.44 35.88
C GLU A 793 29.79 24.18 34.74
N ALA A 794 28.61 24.81 34.83
CA ALA A 794 27.53 24.76 33.83
C ALA A 794 27.86 25.48 32.49
N TRP A 795 29.10 25.41 32.04
CA TRP A 795 29.59 26.12 30.85
C TRP A 795 29.66 25.19 29.64
N LEU A 796 29.30 25.73 28.47
CA LEU A 796 29.23 24.98 27.23
C LEU A 796 30.18 25.58 26.19
N PHE A 797 30.89 24.74 25.45
CA PHE A 797 31.72 25.13 24.32
C PHE A 797 31.12 24.62 23.02
N SER A 798 31.05 25.46 22.00
CA SER A 798 30.55 25.10 20.68
C SER A 798 31.47 25.54 19.55
N ALA A 799 31.50 24.77 18.47
CA ALA A 799 32.25 25.06 17.24
C ALA A 799 31.29 25.24 16.07
N GLY A 800 31.45 26.35 15.35
CA GLY A 800 30.61 26.71 14.20
C GLY A 800 31.29 26.52 12.85
N ALA A 801 30.46 26.38 11.83
CA ALA A 801 30.85 26.61 10.43
C ALA A 801 31.22 28.09 10.15
N ASP A 802 30.93 29.00 11.08
CA ASP A 802 31.30 30.43 11.03
C ASP A 802 32.75 30.75 11.42
N CYS A 803 33.64 29.75 11.39
CA CYS A 803 35.04 29.83 11.79
C CYS A 803 35.28 30.30 13.25
N THR A 804 34.23 30.31 14.09
CA THR A 804 34.34 30.64 15.52
C THR A 804 34.05 29.43 16.40
N ALA A 805 34.76 29.35 17.52
CA ALA A 805 34.28 28.61 18.67
C ALA A 805 33.74 29.61 19.72
N ARG A 806 32.83 29.17 20.59
CA ARG A 806 32.16 30.05 21.55
C ARG A 806 31.99 29.37 22.90
N LEU A 807 32.15 30.15 23.97
CA LEU A 807 31.81 29.77 25.33
C LEU A 807 30.43 30.34 25.69
N TRP A 808 29.58 29.51 26.26
CA TRP A 808 28.30 29.90 26.81
C TRP A 808 28.31 29.74 28.33
N THR A 809 27.89 30.79 29.02
CA THR A 809 27.73 30.84 30.48
C THR A 809 26.32 31.28 30.82
N ASP A 810 25.98 31.21 32.10
CA ASP A 810 24.88 31.95 32.72
C ASP A 810 24.97 33.47 32.47
#